data_AF-A0A978VBZ5-F1
#
_entry.id   AF-A0A978VBZ5-F1
#
_cell.length_a   1.000
_cell.length_b   1.000
_cell.length_c   1.000
_cell.angle_alpha   90.00
_cell.angle_beta   90.00
_cell.angle_gamma   90.00
#
_symmetry.space_group_name_H-M   'P 1'
#
loop_
_entity.id
_entity.type
_entity.pdbx_description
1 polymer ?
#
loop_
_entity_poly.entity_id
_entity_poly.type
_entity_poly.pdbx_seq_one_letter_code
_entity_poly.pdbx_strand_id
1 'polypeptide(L)'
;MLVQNPPTTPKPHQKSSQTHLADNFPRPKPITLPKWVSINLFKITTFSILTLTIAALFFLHSSSDSSSTFLCFNSRPKKRSPVELPKISFKSIKPISDKSSVYASFRSERWIVVSVSDYPSDSLQKLVKIRGWQVLAIGNSKTPSDWKLKGVIFLSLEEQANLGFRVLDHLPYDSYLRKSVGYLFSIQHGAKLIFDADDRGEVIGGDLGKHFDLKLSNVDVMQERILQYNRQNVNRSVLNPYVHFGQRSVWPRGLPLENVGEVAHEEYYTEVFGGMQYIQQGISNGLPDVDSVFYFTRKLDSEAFDIRFDEHAPKVSLPQGIMAPLNSFNTLFHSNAFWALMLPVSVSSMASDVLRGYWAQRLLWEVGGHVVVYPPTVHRDDKIEAYPFVEEKDLHVNVGRLITFLASWRSNKHLFFKKILDLSYSMAVEGFWTEKDLKFTAAWLEDLLSVGYIQPKLKAIELDRPRSAANHADRREFFPQKLPSVHLGVKESETVNYEIGSLVRWKKNFGNVVLIMYVDGPVEGTALKWRLLYGRIFKTVVILSGKANADLSVEQAPKDQVYKYLPKIFNSFTSSDGFLFLQGDTILNYWNLMQADKSKLWITNKVSQSWTTLSINGDNSEWNSKQADMVKKVVSSMPVHLQVSYKENSKEKSLTVCSSEVFYIPRLFVGDFVDLVGLVDNFGIHHTVAVPMFFMAMDSALKFDSVLSKMIYKPKETTDKPSNFYSAQVPAVHPWTVSNEADFMELMRVMAAGDPLLMDLV
;
A
#
# COMPACT_ATOMS: atom_id res chain seq x y z
N MET A 1 65.42 -33.49 61.75
CA MET A 1 65.54 -34.82 61.12
C MET A 1 64.41 -34.96 60.09
N LEU A 2 64.73 -35.46 58.89
CA LEU A 2 63.86 -35.93 57.78
C LEU A 2 63.07 -34.91 56.92
N VAL A 3 63.37 -34.84 55.61
CA VAL A 3 62.70 -35.52 54.45
C VAL A 3 63.26 -34.95 53.12
N GLN A 4 63.58 -35.80 52.13
CA GLN A 4 63.88 -35.42 50.72
C GLN A 4 63.78 -36.62 49.73
N ASN A 5 63.19 -36.36 48.54
CA ASN A 5 63.56 -36.77 47.16
C ASN A 5 63.30 -38.20 46.53
N PRO A 6 63.24 -38.30 45.16
CA PRO A 6 62.28 -39.04 44.27
C PRO A 6 62.96 -40.17 43.41
N PRO A 7 62.75 -40.45 42.08
CA PRO A 7 61.69 -40.32 41.01
C PRO A 7 61.49 -41.60 40.11
N THR A 8 60.64 -41.64 39.02
CA THR A 8 60.81 -42.43 37.72
C THR A 8 59.61 -42.43 36.71
N THR A 9 59.79 -42.00 35.43
CA THR A 9 59.72 -42.67 34.07
C THR A 9 58.39 -43.26 33.52
N PRO A 10 58.13 -43.24 32.18
CA PRO A 10 58.61 -44.30 31.26
C PRO A 10 59.12 -43.85 29.86
N LYS A 11 59.74 -44.83 29.16
CA LYS A 11 60.45 -44.87 27.85
C LYS A 11 59.95 -46.17 27.12
N PRO A 12 60.45 -46.61 25.93
CA PRO A 12 60.41 -46.08 24.56
C PRO A 12 60.08 -47.19 23.49
N HIS A 13 60.18 -46.90 22.18
CA HIS A 13 60.87 -47.69 21.11
C HIS A 13 60.52 -47.11 19.72
N GLN A 14 61.47 -46.45 19.00
CA GLN A 14 62.46 -47.00 18.04
C GLN A 14 61.82 -47.36 16.68
N LYS A 15 62.26 -46.93 15.49
CA LYS A 15 63.59 -46.80 14.83
C LYS A 15 63.34 -46.08 13.47
N SER A 16 64.24 -45.47 12.70
CA SER A 16 65.71 -45.39 12.70
C SER A 16 66.22 -44.40 11.63
N SER A 17 67.37 -43.77 11.95
CA SER A 17 68.57 -43.45 11.12
C SER A 17 68.44 -42.63 9.82
N GLN A 18 69.00 -41.42 9.67
CA GLN A 18 70.36 -40.85 9.86
C GLN A 18 71.20 -40.80 8.57
N THR A 19 71.61 -39.59 8.17
CA THR A 19 73.02 -39.17 7.92
C THR A 19 73.04 -37.66 7.59
N HIS A 20 73.44 -36.79 8.51
CA HIS A 20 74.81 -36.25 8.72
C HIS A 20 75.23 -35.20 7.67
N LEU A 21 75.27 -33.92 8.05
CA LEU A 21 76.52 -33.16 8.31
C LEU A 21 76.21 -31.68 8.59
N ALA A 22 76.85 -31.16 9.64
CA ALA A 22 76.70 -29.82 10.18
C ALA A 22 77.64 -28.81 9.53
N ASP A 23 77.14 -27.57 9.48
CA ASP A 23 77.81 -26.29 9.66
C ASP A 23 79.24 -26.09 9.13
N ASN A 24 79.30 -25.36 8.01
CA ASN A 24 80.26 -24.29 7.79
C ASN A 24 79.71 -23.35 6.70
N PHE A 25 79.00 -22.28 7.10
CA PHE A 25 78.60 -21.20 6.18
C PHE A 25 79.25 -19.85 6.55
N PRO A 26 79.81 -19.13 5.58
CA PRO A 26 80.51 -17.86 5.79
C PRO A 26 79.55 -16.68 6.02
N ARG A 27 80.02 -15.69 6.80
CA ARG A 27 79.35 -14.41 7.09
C ARG A 27 78.78 -13.73 5.82
N PRO A 28 77.51 -13.30 5.79
CA PRO A 28 76.97 -12.54 4.66
C PRO A 28 77.47 -11.10 4.68
N LYS A 29 77.98 -10.64 3.53
CA LYS A 29 78.40 -9.24 3.29
C LYS A 29 77.19 -8.29 3.31
N PRO A 30 77.32 -7.05 3.79
CA PRO A 30 76.22 -6.09 3.82
C PRO A 30 75.81 -5.70 2.40
N ILE A 31 74.54 -5.88 2.07
CA ILE A 31 73.96 -5.50 0.77
C ILE A 31 73.78 -3.98 0.77
N THR A 32 74.51 -3.28 -0.10
CA THR A 32 74.35 -1.84 -0.28
C THR A 32 73.02 -1.51 -0.96
N LEU A 33 72.41 -0.37 -0.59
CA LEU A 33 71.11 0.12 -1.05
C LEU A 33 70.81 -0.08 -2.56
N PRO A 34 71.76 0.13 -3.49
CA PRO A 34 71.51 -0.05 -4.93
C PRO A 34 71.23 -1.51 -5.33
N LYS A 35 71.85 -2.49 -4.65
CA LYS A 35 71.64 -3.92 -4.94
C LYS A 35 70.34 -4.44 -4.31
N TRP A 36 69.91 -3.88 -3.18
CA TRP A 36 68.62 -4.22 -2.58
C TRP A 36 67.45 -3.73 -3.44
N VAL A 37 67.58 -2.51 -4.00
CA VAL A 37 66.58 -1.94 -4.92
C VAL A 37 66.52 -2.72 -6.24
N SER A 38 67.65 -3.21 -6.78
CA SER A 38 67.59 -4.00 -8.02
C SER A 38 66.95 -5.38 -7.81
N ILE A 39 67.17 -6.03 -6.66
CA ILE A 39 66.59 -7.35 -6.35
C ILE A 39 65.09 -7.23 -6.04
N ASN A 40 64.68 -6.15 -5.37
CA ASN A 40 63.29 -5.92 -5.01
C ASN A 40 62.56 -5.00 -5.99
N LEU A 41 63.15 -4.68 -7.14
CA LEU A 41 62.59 -3.74 -8.11
C LEU A 41 61.16 -4.15 -8.45
N PHE A 42 60.94 -5.42 -8.81
CA PHE A 42 59.61 -5.96 -9.11
C PHE A 42 58.60 -5.79 -7.95
N LYS A 43 59.03 -5.97 -6.70
CA LYS A 43 58.19 -5.76 -5.51
C LYS A 43 57.88 -4.28 -5.29
N ILE A 44 58.85 -3.41 -5.54
CA ILE A 44 58.69 -1.95 -5.42
C ILE A 44 57.77 -1.44 -6.54
N THR A 45 57.90 -1.95 -7.77
CA THR A 45 57.00 -1.59 -8.87
C THR A 45 55.59 -2.09 -8.62
N THR A 46 55.42 -3.33 -8.14
CA THR A 46 54.08 -3.86 -7.81
C THR A 46 53.43 -3.11 -6.66
N PHE A 47 54.16 -2.77 -5.59
CA PHE A 47 53.63 -1.93 -4.51
C PHE A 47 53.32 -0.51 -4.98
N SER A 48 54.15 0.09 -5.84
CA SER A 48 53.89 1.43 -6.40
C SER A 48 52.70 1.45 -7.34
N ILE A 49 52.52 0.40 -8.16
CA ILE A 49 51.35 0.26 -9.02
C ILE A 49 50.10 0.10 -8.15
N LEU A 50 50.14 -0.76 -7.12
CA LEU A 50 49.03 -0.99 -6.20
C LEU A 50 48.63 0.29 -5.44
N THR A 51 49.60 1.06 -4.96
CA THR A 51 49.31 2.33 -4.29
C THR A 51 48.77 3.38 -5.26
N LEU A 52 49.23 3.41 -6.50
CA LEU A 52 48.66 4.25 -7.56
C LEU A 52 47.25 3.82 -7.95
N THR A 53 46.94 2.52 -8.03
CA THR A 53 45.57 2.05 -8.30
C THR A 53 44.64 2.33 -7.13
N ILE A 54 45.11 2.17 -5.88
CA ILE A 54 44.31 2.53 -4.70
C ILE A 54 44.09 4.04 -4.63
N ALA A 55 45.11 4.86 -4.91
CA ALA A 55 44.98 6.31 -4.97
C ALA A 55 44.05 6.76 -6.11
N ALA A 56 44.15 6.12 -7.28
CA ALA A 56 43.25 6.36 -8.41
C ALA A 56 41.81 5.92 -8.09
N LEU A 57 41.61 4.80 -7.41
CA LEU A 57 40.30 4.37 -6.91
C LEU A 57 39.75 5.34 -5.88
N PHE A 58 40.57 5.87 -4.96
CA PHE A 58 40.14 6.89 -4.01
C PHE A 58 39.81 8.23 -4.67
N PHE A 59 40.57 8.65 -5.69
CA PHE A 59 40.25 9.83 -6.49
C PHE A 59 39.00 9.64 -7.34
N LEU A 60 38.79 8.45 -7.90
CA LEU A 60 37.57 8.10 -8.62
C LEU A 60 36.36 7.96 -7.67
N HIS A 61 36.58 7.50 -6.44
CA HIS A 61 35.51 7.33 -5.45
C HIS A 61 35.11 8.64 -4.77
N SER A 62 36.08 9.53 -4.51
CA SER A 62 35.82 10.89 -4.02
C SER A 62 35.26 11.84 -5.09
N SER A 63 35.31 11.44 -6.37
CA SER A 63 34.62 12.10 -7.48
C SER A 63 33.37 11.36 -7.95
N SER A 64 33.00 10.24 -7.31
CA SER A 64 31.80 9.45 -7.61
C SER A 64 30.69 9.69 -6.57
N ASP A 65 29.99 10.81 -6.71
CA ASP A 65 28.60 10.94 -6.24
C ASP A 65 27.60 10.63 -7.37
N SER A 66 28.06 9.95 -8.42
CA SER A 66 27.22 9.54 -9.54
C SER A 66 27.81 8.31 -10.23
N SER A 67 27.46 7.13 -9.74
CA SER A 67 27.79 5.84 -10.31
C SER A 67 26.85 5.51 -11.49
N SER A 68 27.30 5.78 -12.72
CA SER A 68 27.19 4.88 -13.90
C SER A 68 27.55 5.60 -15.21
N THR A 69 28.83 5.95 -15.41
CA THR A 69 29.33 6.35 -16.74
C THR A 69 30.79 5.93 -16.87
N PHE A 70 31.03 4.68 -17.23
CA PHE A 70 32.26 4.33 -17.94
C PHE A 70 31.87 3.50 -19.15
N LEU A 71 32.20 4.03 -20.33
CA LEU A 71 31.93 3.54 -21.70
C LEU A 71 30.61 3.95 -22.39
N CYS A 72 30.17 5.20 -22.19
CA CYS A 72 29.42 5.91 -23.25
C CYS A 72 30.31 7.04 -23.79
N PHE A 73 30.57 7.04 -25.11
CA PHE A 73 31.09 8.19 -25.82
C PHE A 73 30.07 9.34 -25.73
N ASN A 74 30.09 10.07 -24.61
CA ASN A 74 29.32 11.29 -24.47
C ASN A 74 30.01 12.39 -25.25
N SER A 75 29.39 12.76 -26.36
CA SER A 75 29.43 14.13 -26.88
C SER A 75 29.51 15.13 -25.72
N ARG A 76 30.51 16.01 -25.76
CA ARG A 76 30.66 17.10 -24.77
C ARG A 76 29.30 17.77 -24.57
N PRO A 77 28.84 18.04 -23.33
CA PRO A 77 27.65 18.86 -23.15
C PRO A 77 27.97 20.23 -23.75
N LYS A 78 27.32 20.55 -24.88
CA LYS A 78 27.33 21.92 -25.42
C LYS A 78 26.90 22.83 -24.27
N LYS A 79 27.69 23.89 -24.00
CA LYS A 79 27.23 25.03 -23.18
C LYS A 79 25.82 25.37 -23.65
N ARG A 80 24.80 25.13 -22.80
CA ARG A 80 23.42 25.48 -23.13
C ARG A 80 23.39 26.97 -23.39
N SER A 81 22.97 27.37 -24.59
CA SER A 81 22.67 28.77 -24.89
C SER A 81 21.65 29.26 -23.86
N PRO A 82 21.78 30.50 -23.37
CA PRO A 82 20.78 31.07 -22.48
C PRO A 82 19.41 31.00 -23.15
N VAL A 83 18.42 30.42 -22.47
CA VAL A 83 17.04 30.38 -22.97
C VAL A 83 16.54 31.82 -23.03
N GLU A 84 16.16 32.28 -24.22
CA GLU A 84 15.61 33.62 -24.41
C GLU A 84 14.08 33.59 -24.33
N LEU A 85 13.50 34.57 -23.62
CA LEU A 85 12.04 34.71 -23.52
C LEU A 85 11.48 35.35 -24.81
N PRO A 86 10.54 34.71 -25.52
CA PRO A 86 9.91 35.29 -26.70
C PRO A 86 9.18 36.59 -26.37
N LYS A 87 9.42 37.64 -27.17
CA LYS A 87 8.74 38.93 -27.03
C LYS A 87 7.52 38.97 -27.95
N ILE A 88 6.34 38.70 -27.39
CA ILE A 88 5.07 38.68 -28.13
C ILE A 88 4.28 39.97 -27.90
N SER A 89 3.81 40.58 -28.99
CA SER A 89 2.88 41.71 -28.95
C SER A 89 1.44 41.23 -29.11
N PHE A 90 0.83 40.79 -28.00
CA PHE A 90 -0.54 40.22 -27.99
C PHE A 90 -1.63 41.14 -28.56
N LYS A 91 -1.39 42.46 -28.63
CA LYS A 91 -2.37 43.43 -29.15
C LYS A 91 -2.38 43.55 -30.69
N SER A 92 -1.36 43.06 -31.37
CA SER A 92 -1.14 43.28 -32.81
C SER A 92 -1.19 42.00 -33.65
N ILE A 93 -1.80 40.94 -33.11
CA ILE A 93 -1.85 39.63 -33.77
C ILE A 93 -2.92 39.65 -34.87
N LYS A 94 -2.52 39.25 -36.08
CA LYS A 94 -3.43 39.17 -37.22
C LYS A 94 -4.40 37.99 -37.05
N PRO A 95 -5.72 38.18 -37.23
CA PRO A 95 -6.67 37.07 -37.27
C PRO A 95 -6.35 36.11 -38.42
N ILE A 96 -6.50 34.82 -38.15
CA ILE A 96 -6.45 33.75 -39.16
C ILE A 96 -7.89 33.27 -39.33
N SER A 97 -8.40 33.35 -40.56
CA SER A 97 -9.71 32.83 -40.91
C SER A 97 -9.53 31.71 -41.92
N ASP A 98 -10.19 30.58 -41.71
CA ASP A 98 -10.26 29.52 -42.71
C ASP A 98 -11.05 30.01 -43.93
N LYS A 99 -10.35 30.16 -45.05
CA LYS A 99 -10.92 30.51 -46.36
C LYS A 99 -10.67 29.43 -47.40
N SER A 100 -9.77 28.49 -47.10
CA SER A 100 -9.23 27.51 -48.04
C SER A 100 -9.91 26.15 -47.87
N SER A 101 -10.37 25.80 -46.67
CA SER A 101 -10.99 24.50 -46.44
C SER A 101 -12.44 24.45 -46.93
N VAL A 102 -12.89 23.25 -47.30
CA VAL A 102 -14.29 22.95 -47.65
C VAL A 102 -15.24 23.21 -46.47
N TYR A 103 -14.69 23.29 -45.25
CA TYR A 103 -15.43 23.46 -44.01
C TYR A 103 -15.48 24.91 -43.52
N ALA A 104 -14.97 25.88 -44.28
CA ALA A 104 -14.86 27.28 -43.87
C ALA A 104 -16.16 27.89 -43.31
N SER A 105 -17.33 27.48 -43.80
CA SER A 105 -18.65 27.92 -43.33
C SER A 105 -19.24 27.08 -42.19
N PHE A 106 -18.68 25.90 -41.92
CA PHE A 106 -19.17 24.97 -40.90
C PHE A 106 -18.92 25.51 -39.49
N ARG A 107 -19.91 25.41 -38.61
CA ARG A 107 -19.80 25.81 -37.21
C ARG A 107 -20.42 24.75 -36.31
N SER A 108 -19.77 24.48 -35.17
CA SER A 108 -20.32 23.62 -34.11
C SER A 108 -19.81 24.10 -32.76
N GLU A 109 -20.63 23.96 -31.71
CA GLU A 109 -20.22 24.28 -30.34
C GLU A 109 -19.54 23.12 -29.62
N ARG A 110 -19.73 21.88 -30.10
CA ARG A 110 -19.27 20.65 -29.42
C ARG A 110 -18.46 19.80 -30.38
N TRP A 111 -17.21 19.54 -30.01
CA TRP A 111 -16.24 18.86 -30.85
C TRP A 111 -15.63 17.66 -30.15
N ILE A 112 -15.47 16.57 -30.87
CA ILE A 112 -14.66 15.41 -30.47
C ILE A 112 -13.42 15.44 -31.35
N VAL A 113 -12.24 15.63 -30.75
CA VAL A 113 -10.98 15.73 -31.50
C VAL A 113 -10.18 14.45 -31.26
N VAL A 114 -9.80 13.80 -32.35
CA VAL A 114 -9.11 12.51 -32.34
C VAL A 114 -7.95 12.51 -33.33
N SER A 115 -6.85 11.85 -32.98
CA SER A 115 -5.75 11.58 -33.92
C SER A 115 -5.97 10.21 -34.53
N VAL A 116 -5.74 10.07 -35.84
CA VAL A 116 -5.89 8.77 -36.53
C VAL A 116 -4.59 8.39 -37.21
N SER A 117 -4.16 7.14 -37.05
CA SER A 117 -2.95 6.61 -37.70
C SER A 117 -3.25 5.45 -38.65
N ASP A 118 -4.46 4.88 -38.57
CA ASP A 118 -4.90 3.71 -39.33
C ASP A 118 -6.33 3.95 -39.86
N TYR A 119 -6.89 2.98 -40.59
CA TYR A 119 -8.26 3.00 -41.07
C TYR A 119 -9.28 3.16 -39.92
N PRO A 120 -10.48 3.71 -40.21
CA PRO A 120 -11.47 4.00 -39.18
C PRO A 120 -11.84 2.79 -38.33
N SER A 121 -11.55 2.87 -37.02
CA SER A 121 -11.90 1.85 -36.03
C SER A 121 -13.40 1.79 -35.74
N ASP A 122 -13.86 0.68 -35.16
CA ASP A 122 -15.25 0.56 -34.68
C ASP A 122 -15.58 1.60 -33.61
N SER A 123 -14.64 1.87 -32.69
CA SER A 123 -14.81 2.90 -31.64
C SER A 123 -14.99 4.28 -32.27
N LEU A 124 -14.21 4.62 -33.31
CA LEU A 124 -14.37 5.89 -34.04
C LEU A 124 -15.73 5.98 -34.74
N GLN A 125 -16.21 4.89 -35.35
CA GLN A 125 -17.56 4.86 -35.94
C GLN A 125 -18.66 5.09 -34.90
N LYS A 126 -18.47 4.64 -33.66
CA LYS A 126 -19.41 4.89 -32.55
C LYS A 126 -19.35 6.35 -32.09
N LEU A 127 -18.17 6.97 -32.03
CA LEU A 127 -18.03 8.41 -31.70
C LEU A 127 -18.83 9.30 -32.66
N VAL A 128 -18.86 8.98 -33.95
CA VAL A 128 -19.65 9.72 -34.96
C VAL A 128 -21.15 9.67 -34.70
N LYS A 129 -21.65 8.63 -34.02
CA LYS A 129 -23.07 8.45 -33.73
C LYS A 129 -23.53 9.27 -32.51
N ILE A 130 -22.60 9.88 -31.76
CA ILE A 130 -22.93 10.69 -30.58
C ILE A 130 -23.62 11.98 -31.04
N ARG A 131 -24.90 12.12 -30.68
CA ARG A 131 -25.74 13.22 -31.16
C ARG A 131 -25.28 14.57 -30.63
N GLY A 132 -25.24 15.56 -31.52
CA GLY A 132 -24.91 16.94 -31.17
C GLY A 132 -23.42 17.22 -30.99
N TRP A 133 -22.54 16.27 -31.36
CA TRP A 133 -21.10 16.44 -31.38
C TRP A 133 -20.57 16.28 -32.80
N GLN A 134 -19.60 17.11 -33.19
CA GLN A 134 -18.87 16.97 -34.43
C GLN A 134 -17.53 16.26 -34.19
N VAL A 135 -17.29 15.15 -34.87
CA VAL A 135 -15.99 14.47 -34.84
C VAL A 135 -15.03 15.10 -35.83
N LEU A 136 -13.83 15.41 -35.35
CA LEU A 136 -12.69 15.92 -36.11
C LEU A 136 -11.52 14.94 -35.98
N ALA A 137 -11.18 14.29 -37.08
CA ALA A 137 -10.05 13.36 -37.17
C ALA A 137 -8.83 14.06 -37.78
N ILE A 138 -7.71 14.00 -37.06
CA ILE A 138 -6.44 14.60 -37.46
C ILE A 138 -5.50 13.49 -37.93
N GLY A 139 -5.13 13.54 -39.21
CA GLY A 139 -4.18 12.60 -39.80
C GLY A 139 -2.73 12.92 -39.44
N ASN A 140 -1.90 11.88 -39.45
CA ASN A 140 -0.45 11.96 -39.38
C ASN A 140 0.17 11.27 -40.60
N SER A 141 1.49 11.14 -40.66
CA SER A 141 2.16 10.53 -41.82
C SER A 141 1.90 9.03 -42.00
N LYS A 142 1.32 8.34 -41.00
CA LYS A 142 0.93 6.92 -41.11
C LYS A 142 -0.50 6.74 -41.63
N THR A 143 -1.34 7.78 -41.55
CA THR A 143 -2.73 7.69 -41.99
C THR A 143 -2.82 7.34 -43.48
N PRO A 144 -3.64 6.34 -43.87
CA PRO A 144 -3.87 6.02 -45.28
C PRO A 144 -4.32 7.24 -46.10
N SER A 145 -3.86 7.34 -47.35
CA SER A 145 -4.19 8.49 -48.21
C SER A 145 -5.64 8.51 -48.68
N ASP A 146 -6.30 7.36 -48.70
CA ASP A 146 -7.71 7.15 -49.05
C ASP A 146 -8.63 7.13 -47.81
N TRP A 147 -8.12 7.56 -46.64
CA TRP A 147 -8.87 7.57 -45.40
C TRP A 147 -10.17 8.38 -45.51
N LYS A 148 -11.29 7.74 -45.17
CA LYS A 148 -12.61 8.37 -45.23
C LYS A 148 -13.57 7.76 -44.23
N LEU A 149 -14.28 8.61 -43.49
CA LEU A 149 -15.41 8.20 -42.66
C LEU A 149 -16.55 9.22 -42.77
N LYS A 150 -17.76 8.74 -43.09
CA LYS A 150 -18.94 9.60 -43.25
C LYS A 150 -19.31 10.25 -41.90
N GLY A 151 -19.51 11.57 -41.90
CA GLY A 151 -19.87 12.34 -40.70
C GLY A 151 -18.67 12.87 -39.91
N VAL A 152 -17.45 12.57 -40.34
CA VAL A 152 -16.20 13.09 -39.75
C VAL A 152 -15.65 14.22 -40.63
N ILE A 153 -15.15 15.27 -39.98
CA ILE A 153 -14.25 16.23 -40.63
C ILE A 153 -12.85 15.62 -40.52
N PHE A 154 -12.22 15.33 -41.65
CA PHE A 154 -10.86 14.83 -41.70
C PHE A 154 -9.91 15.96 -42.11
N LEU A 155 -8.79 16.08 -41.41
CA LEU A 155 -7.69 16.97 -41.78
C LEU A 155 -6.43 16.15 -42.04
N SER A 156 -6.15 15.91 -43.31
CA SER A 156 -4.88 15.36 -43.82
C SER A 156 -3.70 16.30 -43.53
N LEU A 157 -2.46 15.82 -43.70
CA LEU A 157 -1.27 16.66 -43.54
C LEU A 157 -1.26 17.87 -44.47
N GLU A 158 -1.78 17.72 -45.69
CA GLU A 158 -1.87 18.80 -46.68
C GLU A 158 -2.93 19.84 -46.27
N GLU A 159 -4.11 19.38 -45.82
CA GLU A 159 -5.15 20.27 -45.32
C GLU A 159 -4.68 21.03 -44.08
N GLN A 160 -3.97 20.35 -43.17
CA GLN A 160 -3.36 21.00 -42.00
C GLN A 160 -2.40 22.12 -42.42
N ALA A 161 -1.53 21.88 -43.40
CA ALA A 161 -0.58 22.88 -43.89
C ALA A 161 -1.26 24.15 -44.46
N ASN A 162 -2.45 23.98 -45.04
CA ASN A 162 -3.22 25.07 -45.67
C ASN A 162 -3.98 25.96 -44.68
N LEU A 163 -4.01 25.63 -43.39
CA LEU A 163 -4.71 26.42 -42.35
C LEU A 163 -3.91 27.65 -41.91
N GLY A 164 -2.59 27.68 -42.16
CA GLY A 164 -1.74 28.84 -41.87
C GLY A 164 -1.45 29.08 -40.39
N PHE A 165 -1.64 28.07 -39.53
CA PHE A 165 -1.30 28.15 -38.10
C PHE A 165 0.22 28.08 -37.88
N ARG A 166 0.72 28.88 -36.93
CA ARG A 166 2.14 28.95 -36.58
C ARG A 166 2.63 27.69 -35.87
N VAL A 167 1.74 27.00 -35.14
CA VAL A 167 2.08 25.75 -34.44
C VAL A 167 2.57 24.63 -35.38
N LEU A 168 2.20 24.68 -36.66
CA LEU A 168 2.57 23.66 -37.66
C LEU A 168 4.09 23.53 -37.82
N ASP A 169 4.83 24.62 -37.70
CA ASP A 169 6.29 24.66 -37.87
C ASP A 169 7.04 23.84 -36.79
N HIS A 170 6.36 23.49 -35.71
CA HIS A 170 6.94 22.80 -34.56
C HIS A 170 6.52 21.32 -34.45
N LEU A 171 5.45 20.94 -35.15
CA LEU A 171 4.79 19.64 -34.96
C LEU A 171 5.47 18.51 -35.75
N PRO A 172 5.79 17.37 -35.12
CA PRO A 172 6.29 16.20 -35.82
C PRO A 172 5.24 15.61 -36.78
N TYR A 173 5.67 15.01 -37.90
CA TYR A 173 4.78 14.41 -38.91
C TYR A 173 4.06 13.15 -38.42
N ASP A 174 4.79 12.23 -37.76
CA ASP A 174 4.28 10.97 -37.22
C ASP A 174 3.96 11.11 -35.72
N SER A 175 2.86 11.79 -35.38
CA SER A 175 2.52 11.99 -33.96
C SER A 175 1.08 12.43 -33.71
N TYR A 176 0.51 11.95 -32.60
CA TYR A 176 -0.78 12.41 -32.11
C TYR A 176 -0.76 13.87 -31.61
N LEU A 177 0.43 14.43 -31.36
CA LEU A 177 0.58 15.83 -30.92
C LEU A 177 -0.02 16.83 -31.93
N ARG A 178 -0.23 16.39 -33.17
CA ARG A 178 -0.96 17.13 -34.21
C ARG A 178 -2.42 17.45 -33.86
N LYS A 179 -3.00 16.80 -32.84
CA LYS A 179 -4.29 17.24 -32.27
C LYS A 179 -4.31 18.71 -31.88
N SER A 180 -3.15 19.31 -31.58
CA SER A 180 -2.99 20.76 -31.40
C SER A 180 -3.60 21.58 -32.56
N VAL A 181 -3.45 21.12 -33.81
CA VAL A 181 -4.06 21.74 -35.00
C VAL A 181 -5.58 21.59 -34.96
N GLY A 182 -6.06 20.38 -34.62
CA GLY A 182 -7.48 20.09 -34.49
C GLY A 182 -8.18 20.92 -33.42
N TYR A 183 -7.51 21.19 -32.30
CA TYR A 183 -8.03 22.07 -31.26
C TYR A 183 -8.19 23.50 -31.79
N LEU A 184 -7.17 24.08 -32.45
CA LEU A 184 -7.26 25.42 -33.04
C LEU A 184 -8.35 25.52 -34.11
N PHE A 185 -8.44 24.52 -34.97
CA PHE A 185 -9.50 24.41 -35.96
C PHE A 185 -10.89 24.38 -35.29
N SER A 186 -11.07 23.54 -34.27
CA SER A 186 -12.35 23.47 -33.54
C SER A 186 -12.72 24.82 -32.93
N ILE A 187 -11.76 25.53 -32.32
CA ILE A 187 -11.96 26.87 -31.73
C ILE A 187 -12.35 27.88 -32.81
N GLN A 188 -11.63 27.91 -33.94
CA GLN A 188 -11.92 28.77 -35.07
C GLN A 188 -13.34 28.54 -35.63
N HIS A 189 -13.83 27.30 -35.56
CA HIS A 189 -15.16 26.89 -36.01
C HIS A 189 -16.22 26.91 -34.91
N GLY A 190 -15.99 27.64 -33.81
CA GLY A 190 -17.01 28.00 -32.83
C GLY A 190 -17.12 27.06 -31.62
N ALA A 191 -16.11 26.22 -31.35
CA ALA A 191 -16.12 25.32 -30.20
C ALA A 191 -16.35 26.08 -28.88
N LYS A 192 -17.22 25.51 -28.04
CA LYS A 192 -17.38 25.83 -26.62
C LYS A 192 -16.93 24.67 -25.74
N LEU A 193 -17.00 23.46 -26.28
CA LEU A 193 -16.60 22.20 -25.66
C LEU A 193 -15.73 21.40 -26.64
N ILE A 194 -14.60 20.90 -26.14
CA ILE A 194 -13.72 19.98 -26.87
C ILE A 194 -13.53 18.75 -26.01
N PHE A 195 -14.00 17.60 -26.49
CA PHE A 195 -13.69 16.29 -25.93
C PHE A 195 -12.43 15.76 -26.63
N ASP A 196 -11.35 15.68 -25.87
CA ASP A 196 -10.06 15.18 -26.31
C ASP A 196 -10.05 13.65 -26.22
N ALA A 197 -10.21 12.99 -27.37
CA ALA A 197 -10.50 11.57 -27.47
C ALA A 197 -9.34 10.77 -28.09
N ASP A 198 -9.34 9.47 -27.81
CA ASP A 198 -8.57 8.44 -28.52
C ASP A 198 -9.50 7.63 -29.44
N ASP A 199 -8.98 7.17 -30.56
CA ASP A 199 -9.76 6.42 -31.56
C ASP A 199 -10.06 4.97 -31.14
N ARG A 200 -9.66 4.59 -29.93
CA ARG A 200 -9.87 3.25 -29.35
C ARG A 200 -10.92 3.22 -28.24
N GLY A 201 -11.30 4.37 -27.68
CA GLY A 201 -12.26 4.46 -26.58
C GLY A 201 -13.72 4.52 -27.05
N GLU A 202 -14.58 3.70 -26.46
CA GLU A 202 -16.03 3.76 -26.65
C GLU A 202 -16.69 4.53 -25.51
N VAL A 203 -17.47 5.57 -25.81
CA VAL A 203 -18.24 6.29 -24.79
C VAL A 203 -19.36 5.39 -24.26
N ILE A 204 -19.35 5.12 -22.96
CA ILE A 204 -20.33 4.23 -22.30
C ILE A 204 -21.73 4.81 -22.51
N GLY A 205 -22.67 4.00 -22.98
CA GLY A 205 -24.04 4.46 -23.25
C GLY A 205 -24.20 5.47 -24.40
N GLY A 206 -23.12 5.82 -25.11
CA GLY A 206 -23.15 6.64 -26.32
C GLY A 206 -23.54 8.11 -26.13
N ASP A 207 -23.40 8.65 -24.92
CA ASP A 207 -23.82 10.02 -24.61
C ASP A 207 -22.86 10.71 -23.61
N LEU A 208 -22.02 11.61 -24.12
CA LEU A 208 -21.11 12.42 -23.31
C LEU A 208 -21.85 13.34 -22.32
N GLY A 209 -23.10 13.72 -22.61
CA GLY A 209 -23.87 14.62 -21.75
C GLY A 209 -24.43 13.96 -20.49
N LYS A 210 -24.46 12.61 -20.44
CA LYS A 210 -24.78 11.86 -19.21
C LYS A 210 -23.59 11.75 -18.27
N HIS A 211 -22.39 11.89 -18.83
CA HIS A 211 -21.13 11.60 -18.15
C HIS A 211 -20.40 12.86 -17.70
N PHE A 212 -20.52 13.96 -18.45
CA PHE A 212 -19.79 15.19 -18.21
C PHE A 212 -20.74 16.39 -18.07
N ASP A 213 -20.33 17.37 -17.26
CA ASP A 213 -21.07 18.61 -17.10
C ASP A 213 -20.84 19.51 -18.33
N LEU A 214 -21.82 19.53 -19.25
CA LEU A 214 -21.71 20.32 -20.49
C LEU A 214 -22.03 21.82 -20.31
N LYS A 215 -22.66 22.21 -19.20
CA LYS A 215 -23.07 23.60 -18.93
C LYS A 215 -22.68 24.02 -17.51
N LEU A 216 -21.62 24.79 -17.38
CA LEU A 216 -21.11 25.23 -16.07
C LEU A 216 -21.75 26.54 -15.55
N SER A 217 -22.55 27.21 -16.37
CA SER A 217 -23.18 28.50 -16.06
C SER A 217 -24.67 28.39 -15.70
N ASN A 218 -25.22 27.17 -15.66
CA ASN A 218 -26.60 26.96 -15.26
C ASN A 218 -26.71 27.02 -13.72
N VAL A 219 -27.76 27.68 -13.22
CA VAL A 219 -28.01 27.82 -11.77
C VAL A 219 -28.00 26.47 -11.07
N ASP A 220 -28.56 25.43 -11.70
CA ASP A 220 -28.61 24.07 -11.17
C ASP A 220 -27.21 23.46 -10.95
N VAL A 221 -26.27 23.67 -11.88
CA VAL A 221 -24.88 23.17 -11.76
C VAL A 221 -24.08 23.97 -10.74
N MET A 222 -24.42 25.24 -10.54
CA MET A 222 -23.83 26.05 -9.47
C MET A 222 -24.39 25.70 -8.08
N GLN A 223 -25.56 25.08 -8.02
CA GLN A 223 -26.16 24.59 -6.76
C GLN A 223 -25.81 23.13 -6.46
N GLU A 224 -25.44 22.34 -7.48
CA GLU A 224 -24.95 20.98 -7.29
C GLU A 224 -23.72 20.98 -6.37
N ARG A 225 -23.76 20.08 -5.39
CA ARG A 225 -22.65 19.83 -4.50
C ARG A 225 -21.78 18.71 -5.04
N ILE A 226 -20.48 18.95 -5.12
CA ILE A 226 -19.48 17.97 -5.54
C ILE A 226 -18.52 17.69 -4.39
N LEU A 227 -17.97 16.48 -4.36
CA LEU A 227 -16.91 16.16 -3.40
C LEU A 227 -15.61 16.83 -3.83
N GLN A 228 -14.84 17.33 -2.89
CA GLN A 228 -13.49 17.83 -3.09
C GLN A 228 -12.55 17.15 -2.10
N TYR A 229 -11.37 16.75 -2.58
CA TYR A 229 -10.33 16.20 -1.73
C TYR A 229 -9.93 17.21 -0.65
N ASN A 230 -9.51 16.68 0.50
CA ASN A 230 -9.09 17.51 1.62
C ASN A 230 -7.63 17.97 1.46
N ARG A 231 -7.36 19.22 1.86
CA ARG A 231 -6.01 19.79 1.95
C ARG A 231 -5.58 19.92 3.42
N GLN A 232 -5.64 18.84 4.18
CA GLN A 232 -5.12 18.81 5.55
C GLN A 232 -3.62 18.56 5.61
N ASN A 233 -3.12 17.63 4.79
CA ASN A 233 -1.70 17.36 4.71
C ASN A 233 -1.04 18.32 3.71
N VAL A 234 -0.30 19.31 4.22
CA VAL A 234 0.42 20.30 3.40
C VAL A 234 1.47 19.64 2.49
N ASN A 235 1.97 18.46 2.88
CA ASN A 235 3.00 17.74 2.12
C ASN A 235 2.42 16.90 0.98
N ARG A 236 1.10 16.77 0.88
CA ARG A 236 0.46 15.99 -0.19
C ARG A 236 0.16 16.89 -1.39
N SER A 237 1.00 16.81 -2.41
CA SER A 237 0.89 17.59 -3.65
C SER A 237 0.31 16.82 -4.83
N VAL A 238 0.22 15.50 -4.72
CA VAL A 238 -0.31 14.61 -5.77
C VAL A 238 -1.17 13.51 -5.13
N LEU A 239 -2.13 12.97 -5.89
CA LEU A 239 -2.89 11.80 -5.47
C LEU A 239 -3.22 10.88 -6.65
N ASN A 240 -3.55 9.64 -6.31
CA ASN A 240 -4.13 8.68 -7.23
C ASN A 240 -5.67 8.78 -7.21
N PRO A 241 -6.33 9.33 -8.25
CA PRO A 241 -7.78 9.44 -8.28
C PRO A 241 -8.47 8.09 -8.37
N TYR A 242 -7.84 7.05 -8.94
CA TYR A 242 -8.45 5.73 -9.15
C TYR A 242 -8.90 5.05 -7.85
N VAL A 243 -8.25 5.37 -6.72
CA VAL A 243 -8.63 4.90 -5.39
C VAL A 243 -10.06 5.32 -5.02
N HIS A 244 -10.46 6.54 -5.39
CA HIS A 244 -11.81 7.06 -5.15
C HIS A 244 -12.87 6.33 -5.96
N PHE A 245 -12.49 5.69 -7.07
CA PHE A 245 -13.40 4.95 -7.95
C PHE A 245 -13.24 3.43 -7.80
N GLY A 246 -12.86 3.00 -6.60
CA GLY A 246 -12.83 1.58 -6.21
C GLY A 246 -11.55 0.82 -6.55
N GLN A 247 -10.62 1.42 -7.31
CA GLN A 247 -9.40 0.75 -7.77
C GLN A 247 -8.17 1.20 -6.98
N ARG A 248 -7.84 0.44 -5.94
CA ARG A 248 -6.72 0.77 -5.02
C ARG A 248 -5.35 0.41 -5.55
N SER A 249 -5.26 -0.60 -6.43
CA SER A 249 -3.98 -1.12 -6.93
C SER A 249 -3.61 -0.60 -8.31
N VAL A 250 -4.50 0.15 -8.95
CA VAL A 250 -4.33 0.73 -10.28
C VAL A 250 -3.99 2.20 -10.10
N TRP A 251 -3.03 2.70 -10.88
CA TRP A 251 -2.66 4.11 -10.87
C TRP A 251 -2.61 4.67 -12.29
N PRO A 252 -2.91 5.98 -12.46
CA PRO A 252 -2.82 6.63 -13.75
C PRO A 252 -1.37 6.79 -14.21
N ARG A 253 -1.14 6.68 -15.52
CA ARG A 253 0.14 7.02 -16.14
C ARG A 253 0.53 8.46 -15.78
N GLY A 254 1.77 8.63 -15.32
CA GLY A 254 2.27 9.93 -14.87
C GLY A 254 2.04 10.22 -13.39
N LEU A 255 1.55 9.27 -12.60
CA LEU A 255 1.68 9.34 -11.13
C LEU A 255 3.16 9.08 -10.76
N PRO A 256 3.79 9.89 -9.88
CA PRO A 256 5.12 9.57 -9.39
C PRO A 256 5.15 8.19 -8.73
N LEU A 257 6.15 7.36 -9.05
CA LEU A 257 6.23 5.97 -8.58
C LEU A 257 6.37 5.90 -7.05
N GLU A 258 6.96 6.92 -6.44
CA GLU A 258 7.06 7.08 -4.99
C GLU A 258 5.69 7.23 -4.30
N ASN A 259 4.64 7.66 -5.02
CA ASN A 259 3.29 7.82 -4.50
C ASN A 259 2.36 6.65 -4.83
N VAL A 260 2.79 5.68 -5.64
CA VAL A 260 1.96 4.53 -6.04
C VAL A 260 1.54 3.65 -4.86
N GLY A 261 2.35 3.61 -3.79
CA GLY A 261 2.05 2.86 -2.56
C GLY A 261 0.92 3.46 -1.70
N GLU A 262 0.46 4.67 -2.00
CA GLU A 262 -0.63 5.34 -1.27
C GLU A 262 -2.00 4.81 -1.71
N VAL A 263 -2.42 3.69 -1.11
CA VAL A 263 -3.65 2.95 -1.48
C VAL A 263 -4.85 3.22 -0.54
N ALA A 264 -4.67 4.09 0.45
CA ALA A 264 -5.70 4.44 1.42
C ALA A 264 -6.78 5.32 0.79
N HIS A 265 -8.04 5.09 1.17
CA HIS A 265 -9.15 5.97 0.81
C HIS A 265 -9.10 7.25 1.65
N GLU A 266 -9.76 8.32 1.20
CA GLU A 266 -9.93 9.50 2.03
C GLU A 266 -10.87 9.18 3.20
N GLU A 267 -10.47 9.57 4.41
CA GLU A 267 -11.33 9.48 5.59
C GLU A 267 -12.63 10.27 5.40
N TYR A 268 -12.52 11.45 4.78
CA TYR A 268 -13.67 12.28 4.41
C TYR A 268 -13.31 13.29 3.31
N TYR A 269 -14.34 13.75 2.61
CA TYR A 269 -14.29 14.80 1.60
C TYR A 269 -14.91 16.09 2.11
N THR A 270 -14.56 17.21 1.48
CA THR A 270 -15.25 18.49 1.68
C THR A 270 -16.28 18.67 0.57
N GLU A 271 -17.52 18.97 0.94
CA GLU A 271 -18.59 19.20 -0.02
C GLU A 271 -18.57 20.67 -0.52
N VAL A 272 -18.25 20.88 -1.80
CA VAL A 272 -18.15 22.22 -2.41
C VAL A 272 -19.20 22.42 -3.50
N PHE A 273 -19.57 23.67 -3.74
CA PHE A 273 -20.43 23.99 -4.89
C PHE A 273 -19.70 23.73 -6.20
N GLY A 274 -20.44 23.18 -7.15
CA GLY A 274 -20.01 23.04 -8.53
C GLY A 274 -19.89 24.38 -9.26
N GLY A 275 -19.58 24.30 -10.55
CA GLY A 275 -19.21 25.42 -11.39
C GLY A 275 -17.69 25.57 -11.46
N MET A 276 -17.18 26.01 -12.60
CA MET A 276 -15.74 26.20 -12.87
C MET A 276 -14.92 24.90 -13.06
N GLN A 277 -15.57 23.75 -13.27
CA GLN A 277 -14.95 22.48 -13.70
C GLN A 277 -14.48 22.55 -15.16
N TYR A 278 -13.55 23.46 -15.47
CA TYR A 278 -13.17 23.76 -16.84
C TYR A 278 -12.41 22.62 -17.54
N ILE A 279 -11.83 21.71 -16.76
CA ILE A 279 -11.19 20.49 -17.25
C ILE A 279 -11.83 19.32 -16.50
N GLN A 280 -12.38 18.38 -17.24
CA GLN A 280 -13.08 17.22 -16.70
C GLN A 280 -12.40 15.96 -17.21
N GLN A 281 -11.78 15.21 -16.30
CA GLN A 281 -11.09 13.96 -16.62
C GLN A 281 -12.06 12.81 -16.39
N GLY A 282 -12.38 12.04 -17.44
CA GLY A 282 -13.15 10.82 -17.30
C GLY A 282 -12.26 9.61 -17.00
N ILE A 283 -12.83 8.61 -16.33
CA ILE A 283 -12.20 7.30 -16.14
C ILE A 283 -12.57 6.35 -17.29
N SER A 284 -11.64 5.46 -17.63
CA SER A 284 -11.81 4.43 -18.65
C SER A 284 -11.87 3.04 -18.02
N ASN A 285 -12.97 2.32 -18.24
CA ASN A 285 -13.06 0.89 -18.00
C ASN A 285 -12.25 0.10 -19.07
N GLY A 286 -12.00 -1.17 -18.83
CA GLY A 286 -11.20 -2.03 -19.71
C GLY A 286 -9.71 -1.82 -19.44
N LEU A 287 -9.03 -1.12 -20.35
CA LEU A 287 -7.64 -0.66 -20.21
C LEU A 287 -7.61 0.86 -19.87
N PRO A 288 -7.57 1.24 -18.58
CA PRO A 288 -7.38 2.62 -18.15
C PRO A 288 -6.02 3.20 -18.59
N ASP A 289 -5.82 4.51 -18.41
CA ASP A 289 -4.48 5.10 -18.62
C ASP A 289 -3.56 4.56 -17.54
N VAL A 290 -2.62 3.70 -17.90
CA VAL A 290 -1.66 3.10 -16.98
C VAL A 290 -0.29 3.17 -17.63
N ASP A 291 0.75 3.31 -16.82
CA ASP A 291 2.12 3.31 -17.34
C ASP A 291 2.58 1.89 -17.70
N SER A 292 3.69 1.84 -18.43
CA SER A 292 4.36 0.60 -18.83
C SER A 292 4.76 -0.25 -17.63
N VAL A 293 5.14 0.36 -16.49
CA VAL A 293 5.49 -0.37 -15.26
C VAL A 293 4.28 -1.15 -14.75
N PHE A 294 3.12 -0.51 -14.61
CA PHE A 294 1.88 -1.18 -14.26
C PHE A 294 1.55 -2.26 -15.28
N TYR A 295 1.53 -1.93 -16.56
CA TYR A 295 1.09 -2.86 -17.59
C TYR A 295 1.94 -4.13 -17.63
N PHE A 296 3.26 -4.00 -17.72
CA PHE A 296 4.16 -5.15 -17.84
C PHE A 296 4.32 -5.93 -16.53
N THR A 297 4.10 -5.31 -15.37
CA THR A 297 4.13 -6.05 -14.10
C THR A 297 2.80 -6.72 -13.77
N ARG A 298 1.66 -6.19 -14.25
CA ARG A 298 0.33 -6.70 -13.86
C ARG A 298 -0.31 -7.60 -14.91
N LYS A 299 0.14 -7.55 -16.16
CA LYS A 299 -0.43 -8.36 -17.25
C LYS A 299 0.06 -9.80 -17.14
N LEU A 300 -0.88 -10.74 -17.07
CA LEU A 300 -0.60 -12.17 -17.24
C LEU A 300 -0.49 -12.45 -18.74
N ASP A 301 0.49 -13.25 -19.16
CA ASP A 301 1.01 -13.39 -20.54
C ASP A 301 0.00 -13.66 -21.68
N SER A 302 -1.31 -13.76 -21.43
CA SER A 302 -2.34 -13.93 -22.45
C SER A 302 -3.73 -13.34 -22.14
N GLU A 303 -3.95 -12.73 -20.97
CA GLU A 303 -5.27 -12.17 -20.62
C GLU A 303 -5.31 -10.66 -20.91
N ALA A 304 -6.38 -10.23 -21.60
CA ALA A 304 -6.68 -8.82 -21.81
C ALA A 304 -7.14 -8.19 -20.50
N PHE A 305 -6.66 -6.98 -20.19
CA PHE A 305 -7.19 -6.25 -19.04
C PHE A 305 -8.66 -5.86 -19.25
N ASP A 306 -9.51 -6.24 -18.29
CA ASP A 306 -10.87 -5.69 -18.13
C ASP A 306 -11.04 -5.11 -16.72
N ILE A 307 -10.44 -3.94 -16.50
CA ILE A 307 -10.50 -3.22 -15.22
C ILE A 307 -11.81 -2.44 -15.16
N ARG A 308 -12.55 -2.63 -14.07
CA ARG A 308 -13.80 -1.92 -13.78
C ARG A 308 -13.60 -0.93 -12.65
N PHE A 309 -14.33 0.17 -12.70
CA PHE A 309 -14.34 1.22 -11.68
C PHE A 309 -15.77 1.45 -11.20
N ASP A 310 -15.92 2.05 -10.02
CA ASP A 310 -17.22 2.29 -9.40
C ASP A 310 -18.02 3.34 -10.19
N GLU A 311 -19.08 2.90 -10.87
CA GLU A 311 -19.97 3.73 -11.67
C GLU A 311 -20.88 4.62 -10.83
N HIS A 312 -21.04 4.31 -9.54
CA HIS A 312 -21.88 5.05 -8.60
C HIS A 312 -21.08 6.04 -7.74
N ALA A 313 -19.76 6.03 -7.84
CA ALA A 313 -18.93 7.01 -7.16
C ALA A 313 -19.28 8.43 -7.65
N PRO A 314 -19.38 9.42 -6.75
CA PRO A 314 -19.61 10.80 -7.16
C PRO A 314 -18.37 11.37 -7.88
N LYS A 315 -18.58 12.38 -8.72
CA LYS A 315 -17.46 13.16 -9.28
C LYS A 315 -16.70 13.89 -8.17
N VAL A 316 -15.37 13.95 -8.29
CA VAL A 316 -14.49 14.51 -7.24
C VAL A 316 -13.55 15.58 -7.79
N SER A 317 -13.48 16.71 -7.10
CA SER A 317 -12.67 17.88 -7.42
C SER A 317 -11.30 17.85 -6.76
N LEU A 318 -10.27 18.28 -7.50
CA LEU A 318 -8.94 18.52 -6.96
C LEU A 318 -8.87 19.96 -6.39
N PRO A 319 -8.54 20.13 -5.10
CA PRO A 319 -8.31 21.45 -4.53
C PRO A 319 -6.98 22.03 -5.00
N GLN A 320 -6.79 23.33 -4.83
CA GLN A 320 -5.51 23.98 -5.09
C GLN A 320 -4.40 23.38 -4.23
N GLY A 321 -3.23 23.15 -4.84
CA GLY A 321 -2.09 22.49 -4.20
C GLY A 321 -2.03 20.99 -4.42
N ILE A 322 -3.14 20.35 -4.82
CA ILE A 322 -3.19 18.92 -5.16
C ILE A 322 -3.37 18.77 -6.67
N MET A 323 -2.60 17.88 -7.28
CA MET A 323 -2.69 17.56 -8.70
C MET A 323 -2.89 16.06 -8.93
N ALA A 324 -3.36 15.70 -10.12
CA ALA A 324 -3.38 14.33 -10.61
C ALA A 324 -3.00 14.30 -12.10
N PRO A 325 -2.53 13.17 -12.65
CA PRO A 325 -2.25 13.08 -14.08
C PRO A 325 -3.51 13.32 -14.91
N LEU A 326 -3.35 14.00 -16.06
CA LEU A 326 -4.40 14.18 -17.07
C LEU A 326 -3.93 13.62 -18.39
N ASN A 327 -4.84 13.04 -19.16
CA ASN A 327 -4.52 12.41 -20.43
C ASN A 327 -5.09 13.16 -21.63
N SER A 328 -4.69 12.75 -22.83
CA SER A 328 -5.27 13.18 -24.10
C SER A 328 -6.19 12.13 -24.72
N PHE A 329 -7.02 11.43 -23.95
CA PHE A 329 -7.94 10.46 -24.56
C PHE A 329 -9.34 10.40 -23.96
N ASN A 330 -9.53 10.91 -22.75
CA ASN A 330 -10.82 10.95 -22.11
C ASN A 330 -10.97 12.20 -21.26
N THR A 331 -10.74 13.35 -21.88
CA THR A 331 -10.72 14.63 -21.16
C THR A 331 -11.59 15.66 -21.88
N LEU A 332 -12.58 16.20 -21.18
CA LEU A 332 -13.43 17.27 -21.69
C LEU A 332 -12.90 18.63 -21.23
N PHE A 333 -12.73 19.55 -22.19
CA PHE A 333 -12.33 20.93 -21.96
C PHE A 333 -13.48 21.88 -22.27
N HIS A 334 -13.71 22.81 -21.35
CA HIS A 334 -14.57 23.98 -21.58
C HIS A 334 -13.76 25.12 -22.17
N SER A 335 -14.44 26.03 -22.88
CA SER A 335 -13.81 27.17 -23.54
C SER A 335 -12.84 27.94 -22.65
N ASN A 336 -13.17 28.14 -21.37
CA ASN A 336 -12.31 28.88 -20.43
C ASN A 336 -10.93 28.22 -20.15
N ALA A 337 -10.76 26.95 -20.53
CA ALA A 337 -9.53 26.19 -20.43
C ALA A 337 -8.94 25.76 -21.78
N PHE A 338 -9.39 26.28 -22.93
CA PHE A 338 -8.81 25.87 -24.22
C PHE A 338 -7.33 26.21 -24.38
N TRP A 339 -6.83 27.23 -23.68
CA TRP A 339 -5.39 27.50 -23.61
C TRP A 339 -4.57 26.31 -23.06
N ALA A 340 -5.20 25.41 -22.30
CA ALA A 340 -4.58 24.23 -21.71
C ALA A 340 -4.43 23.04 -22.68
N LEU A 341 -5.02 23.09 -23.88
CA LEU A 341 -5.00 21.98 -24.85
C LEU A 341 -3.64 21.77 -25.54
N MET A 342 -2.66 22.64 -25.30
CA MET A 342 -1.34 22.61 -25.94
C MET A 342 -0.51 21.39 -25.52
N LEU A 343 -0.12 20.56 -26.48
CA LEU A 343 0.68 19.36 -26.23
C LEU A 343 2.17 19.63 -26.51
N PRO A 344 3.06 19.62 -25.50
CA PRO A 344 4.50 19.82 -25.67
C PRO A 344 5.12 18.86 -26.69
N VAL A 345 6.07 19.35 -27.48
CA VAL A 345 6.68 18.71 -28.66
C VAL A 345 8.17 18.40 -28.51
N SER A 346 8.81 18.76 -27.39
CA SER A 346 10.23 18.42 -27.15
C SER A 346 10.46 17.29 -26.15
N VAL A 347 9.40 16.87 -25.44
CA VAL A 347 9.38 15.68 -24.58
C VAL A 347 8.87 14.48 -25.38
N SER A 348 8.98 13.27 -24.82
CA SER A 348 8.39 12.10 -25.46
C SER A 348 6.87 12.28 -25.69
N SER A 349 6.35 11.69 -26.76
CA SER A 349 4.91 11.70 -27.06
C SER A 349 4.10 11.14 -25.89
N MET A 350 4.62 10.11 -25.21
CA MET A 350 3.98 9.52 -24.02
C MET A 350 4.10 10.39 -22.77
N ALA A 351 4.97 11.40 -22.71
CA ALA A 351 5.04 12.33 -21.58
C ALA A 351 4.23 13.62 -21.82
N SER A 352 3.96 13.96 -23.07
CA SER A 352 3.42 15.25 -23.48
C SER A 352 2.09 15.62 -22.82
N ASP A 353 1.11 14.70 -22.84
CA ASP A 353 -0.21 14.94 -22.29
C ASP A 353 -0.23 15.07 -20.77
N VAL A 354 0.55 14.24 -20.07
CA VAL A 354 0.74 14.29 -18.63
C VAL A 354 1.41 15.60 -18.20
N LEU A 355 2.50 15.99 -18.86
CA LEU A 355 3.20 17.25 -18.56
C LEU A 355 2.30 18.46 -18.84
N ARG A 356 1.58 18.44 -19.97
CA ARG A 356 0.50 19.40 -20.27
C ARG A 356 -0.53 19.43 -19.14
N GLY A 357 -0.93 18.27 -18.62
CA GLY A 357 -1.91 18.14 -17.56
C GLY A 357 -1.51 18.84 -16.27
N TYR A 358 -0.28 18.65 -15.82
CA TYR A 358 0.26 19.32 -14.63
C TYR A 358 0.45 20.83 -14.85
N TRP A 359 1.01 21.22 -16.01
CA TRP A 359 1.14 22.64 -16.40
C TRP A 359 -0.21 23.35 -16.45
N ALA A 360 -1.22 22.71 -17.03
CA ALA A 360 -2.59 23.20 -17.10
C ALA A 360 -3.19 23.37 -15.71
N GLN A 361 -3.12 22.35 -14.85
CA GLN A 361 -3.64 22.42 -13.48
C GLN A 361 -3.08 23.60 -12.70
N ARG A 362 -1.76 23.84 -12.78
CA ARG A 362 -1.14 24.96 -12.08
C ARG A 362 -1.68 26.31 -12.56
N LEU A 363 -1.78 26.50 -13.88
CA LEU A 363 -2.30 27.75 -14.45
C LEU A 363 -3.81 27.91 -14.25
N LEU A 364 -4.55 26.81 -14.14
CA LEU A 364 -5.99 26.79 -13.92
C LEU A 364 -6.37 27.47 -12.60
N TRP A 365 -5.49 27.37 -11.59
CA TRP A 365 -5.66 28.05 -10.31
C TRP A 365 -5.67 29.58 -10.44
N GLU A 366 -4.95 30.15 -11.43
CA GLU A 366 -4.89 31.61 -11.66
C GLU A 366 -6.23 32.19 -12.19
N VAL A 367 -7.05 31.36 -12.83
CA VAL A 367 -8.38 31.72 -13.34
C VAL A 367 -9.50 31.19 -12.43
N GLY A 368 -9.13 30.54 -11.32
CA GLY A 368 -10.03 29.92 -10.34
C GLY A 368 -10.88 28.78 -10.86
N GLY A 369 -10.43 28.14 -11.95
CA GLY A 369 -10.96 26.85 -12.37
C GLY A 369 -10.32 25.72 -11.56
N HIS A 370 -10.86 24.52 -11.71
CA HIS A 370 -10.29 23.32 -11.14
C HIS A 370 -10.57 22.11 -12.02
N VAL A 371 -9.78 21.05 -11.81
CA VAL A 371 -10.00 19.74 -12.42
C VAL A 371 -11.01 18.98 -11.58
N VAL A 372 -11.91 18.28 -12.27
CA VAL A 372 -12.80 17.29 -11.66
C VAL A 372 -12.61 15.97 -12.38
N VAL A 373 -12.46 14.90 -11.58
CA VAL A 373 -12.42 13.53 -12.09
C VAL A 373 -13.84 12.95 -12.01
N TYR A 374 -14.28 12.38 -13.11
CA TYR A 374 -15.61 11.80 -13.28
C TYR A 374 -15.54 10.27 -13.23
N PRO A 375 -16.67 9.62 -12.91
CA PRO A 375 -16.81 8.17 -12.98
C PRO A 375 -16.48 7.60 -14.36
N PRO A 376 -16.54 6.27 -14.55
CA PRO A 376 -16.27 5.66 -15.84
C PRO A 376 -17.15 6.22 -16.95
N THR A 377 -16.51 6.81 -17.94
CA THR A 377 -17.18 7.51 -19.06
C THR A 377 -16.91 6.81 -20.40
N VAL A 378 -15.78 6.09 -20.51
CA VAL A 378 -15.40 5.33 -21.69
C VAL A 378 -14.99 3.90 -21.33
N HIS A 379 -15.06 3.00 -22.30
CA HIS A 379 -14.53 1.64 -22.26
C HIS A 379 -13.47 1.49 -23.34
N ARG A 380 -12.29 1.00 -22.99
CA ARG A 380 -11.19 0.76 -23.94
C ARG A 380 -10.75 -0.69 -23.84
N ASP A 381 -10.79 -1.41 -24.95
CA ASP A 381 -10.35 -2.80 -24.97
C ASP A 381 -8.81 -2.91 -25.00
N ASP A 382 -8.24 -3.86 -24.27
CA ASP A 382 -6.80 -4.21 -24.34
C ASP A 382 -6.50 -5.06 -25.58
N LYS A 383 -6.35 -4.40 -26.74
CA LYS A 383 -6.08 -5.03 -28.04
C LYS A 383 -4.65 -4.80 -28.57
N ILE A 384 -3.82 -4.02 -27.88
CA ILE A 384 -2.52 -3.53 -28.38
C ILE A 384 -1.43 -3.72 -27.31
N GLU A 385 -0.20 -3.93 -27.77
CA GLU A 385 1.04 -3.97 -26.99
C GLU A 385 1.27 -2.64 -26.24
N ALA A 386 1.61 -2.71 -24.96
CA ALA A 386 1.83 -1.50 -24.16
C ALA A 386 2.94 -0.60 -24.71
N TYR A 387 2.89 0.65 -24.29
CA TYR A 387 3.94 1.61 -24.58
C TYR A 387 5.29 1.10 -24.04
N PRO A 388 6.37 1.16 -24.84
CA PRO A 388 7.69 0.79 -24.35
C PRO A 388 8.11 1.68 -23.19
N PHE A 389 8.66 1.10 -22.13
CA PHE A 389 9.17 1.85 -20.97
C PHE A 389 10.16 2.97 -21.35
N VAL A 390 10.94 2.76 -22.41
CA VAL A 390 11.91 3.76 -22.92
C VAL A 390 11.22 5.05 -23.37
N GLU A 391 10.00 4.97 -23.91
CA GLU A 391 9.23 6.14 -24.34
C GLU A 391 8.62 6.91 -23.15
N GLU A 392 8.54 6.30 -21.97
CA GLU A 392 7.98 6.90 -20.74
C GLU A 392 9.06 7.39 -19.77
N LYS A 393 10.34 7.30 -20.13
CA LYS A 393 11.47 7.69 -19.26
C LYS A 393 11.33 9.09 -18.68
N ASP A 394 10.87 10.06 -19.47
CA ASP A 394 10.71 11.45 -19.04
C ASP A 394 9.66 11.58 -17.92
N LEU A 395 8.66 10.69 -17.88
CA LEU A 395 7.63 10.65 -16.84
C LEU A 395 8.23 10.21 -15.49
N HIS A 396 8.85 9.03 -15.47
CA HIS A 396 9.29 8.40 -14.23
C HIS A 396 10.43 9.16 -13.54
N VAL A 397 11.19 9.98 -14.28
CA VAL A 397 12.31 10.75 -13.72
C VAL A 397 11.90 12.15 -13.26
N ASN A 398 11.05 12.85 -14.01
CA ASN A 398 10.86 14.29 -13.82
C ASN A 398 9.54 14.68 -13.13
N VAL A 399 8.52 13.83 -13.11
CA VAL A 399 7.17 14.27 -12.69
C VAL A 399 7.11 14.65 -11.21
N GLY A 400 7.73 13.91 -10.31
CA GLY A 400 7.79 14.28 -8.88
C GLY A 400 8.46 15.65 -8.66
N ARG A 401 9.57 15.91 -9.36
CA ARG A 401 10.27 17.21 -9.36
C ARG A 401 9.39 18.32 -9.95
N LEU A 402 8.66 18.03 -11.04
CA LEU A 402 7.77 18.97 -11.70
C LEU A 402 6.63 19.40 -10.79
N ILE A 403 5.96 18.46 -10.11
CA ILE A 403 4.84 18.77 -9.21
C ILE A 403 5.30 19.70 -8.09
N THR A 404 6.43 19.38 -7.47
CA THR A 404 7.04 20.20 -6.40
C THR A 404 7.36 21.62 -6.90
N PHE A 405 7.93 21.73 -8.11
CA PHE A 405 8.21 23.00 -8.76
C PHE A 405 6.92 23.80 -9.05
N LEU A 406 5.91 23.16 -9.64
CA LEU A 406 4.66 23.84 -10.01
C LEU A 406 3.89 24.32 -8.77
N ALA A 407 3.86 23.53 -7.70
CA ALA A 407 3.23 23.92 -6.44
C ALA A 407 3.87 25.17 -5.82
N SER A 408 5.20 25.30 -5.93
CA SER A 408 5.97 26.44 -5.39
C SER A 408 6.08 27.63 -6.34
N TRP A 409 5.87 27.45 -7.64
CA TRP A 409 6.02 28.51 -8.64
C TRP A 409 5.05 29.69 -8.43
N ARG A 410 5.55 30.92 -8.60
CA ARG A 410 4.79 32.17 -8.49
C ARG A 410 5.16 33.12 -9.62
N SER A 411 4.25 34.02 -10.01
CA SER A 411 4.49 35.01 -11.05
C SER A 411 3.80 36.35 -10.78
N ASN A 412 4.55 37.43 -11.01
CA ASN A 412 4.11 38.81 -10.82
C ASN A 412 3.49 39.43 -12.09
N LYS A 413 3.29 38.66 -13.18
CA LYS A 413 2.71 39.19 -14.43
C LYS A 413 1.21 39.45 -14.26
N HIS A 414 0.70 40.58 -14.74
CA HIS A 414 -0.72 40.95 -14.60
C HIS A 414 -1.64 40.40 -15.71
N LEU A 415 -1.08 39.85 -16.80
CA LEU A 415 -1.85 39.25 -17.88
C LEU A 415 -1.69 37.73 -17.81
N PHE A 416 -2.81 37.00 -17.89
CA PHE A 416 -2.81 35.54 -17.86
C PHE A 416 -1.90 34.93 -18.94
N PHE A 417 -1.99 35.36 -20.21
CA PHE A 417 -1.10 34.84 -21.26
C PHE A 417 0.38 35.13 -21.01
N LYS A 418 0.70 36.24 -20.34
CA LYS A 418 2.07 36.50 -19.88
C LYS A 418 2.49 35.56 -18.76
N LYS A 419 1.59 35.18 -17.84
CA LYS A 419 1.85 34.15 -16.81
C LYS A 419 2.07 32.78 -17.44
N ILE A 420 1.29 32.42 -18.47
CA ILE A 420 1.49 31.17 -19.23
C ILE A 420 2.91 31.13 -19.80
N LEU A 421 3.32 32.20 -20.52
CA LEU A 421 4.64 32.28 -21.12
C LEU A 421 5.78 32.28 -20.08
N ASP A 422 5.54 32.93 -18.93
CA ASP A 422 6.47 32.99 -17.79
C ASP A 422 6.67 31.62 -17.16
N LEU A 423 5.59 30.86 -16.92
CA LEU A 423 5.67 29.49 -16.42
C LEU A 423 6.40 28.60 -17.42
N SER A 424 6.05 28.71 -18.71
CA SER A 424 6.68 27.90 -19.74
C SER A 424 8.17 28.20 -19.90
N TYR A 425 8.57 29.45 -19.69
CA TYR A 425 9.97 29.85 -19.64
C TYR A 425 10.68 29.24 -18.43
N SER A 426 10.10 29.38 -17.23
CA SER A 426 10.68 28.78 -16.01
C SER A 426 10.82 27.26 -16.16
N MET A 427 9.84 26.58 -16.76
CA MET A 427 9.91 25.14 -17.01
C MET A 427 11.04 24.76 -17.99
N ALA A 428 11.32 25.61 -18.98
CA ALA A 428 12.44 25.40 -19.91
C ALA A 428 13.80 25.62 -19.25
N VAL A 429 13.90 26.61 -18.36
CA VAL A 429 15.12 26.88 -17.57
C VAL A 429 15.43 25.73 -16.61
N GLU A 430 14.41 25.22 -15.92
CA GLU A 430 14.53 24.08 -14.99
C GLU A 430 14.71 22.72 -15.71
N GLY A 431 14.60 22.72 -17.05
CA GLY A 431 14.83 21.55 -17.89
C GLY A 431 13.73 20.49 -17.82
N PHE A 432 12.48 20.88 -17.55
CA PHE A 432 11.32 19.99 -17.72
C PHE A 432 10.96 19.80 -19.19
N TRP A 433 11.24 20.81 -20.00
CA TRP A 433 11.19 20.76 -21.45
C TRP A 433 12.23 21.71 -22.06
N THR A 434 12.34 21.78 -23.39
CA THR A 434 13.36 22.60 -24.06
C THR A 434 12.83 23.95 -24.57
N GLU A 435 13.72 24.79 -25.11
CA GLU A 435 13.37 26.04 -25.78
C GLU A 435 12.36 25.83 -26.95
N LYS A 436 12.33 24.64 -27.56
CA LYS A 436 11.35 24.30 -28.59
C LYS A 436 9.92 24.41 -28.06
N ASP A 437 9.66 23.96 -26.82
CA ASP A 437 8.35 24.05 -26.19
C ASP A 437 7.98 25.46 -25.75
N LEU A 438 8.98 26.29 -25.41
CA LEU A 438 8.75 27.71 -25.17
C LEU A 438 8.33 28.44 -26.45
N LYS A 439 9.00 28.18 -27.58
CA LYS A 439 8.62 28.71 -28.90
C LYS A 439 7.26 28.20 -29.34
N PHE A 440 6.99 26.91 -29.12
CA PHE A 440 5.69 26.32 -29.40
C PHE A 440 4.58 26.93 -28.54
N THR A 441 4.83 27.18 -27.25
CA THR A 441 3.88 27.90 -26.38
C THR A 441 3.59 29.30 -26.93
N ALA A 442 4.62 30.02 -27.38
CA ALA A 442 4.43 31.32 -28.00
C ALA A 442 3.52 31.25 -29.22
N ALA A 443 3.83 30.36 -30.18
CA ALA A 443 3.03 30.12 -31.37
C ALA A 443 1.58 29.72 -31.04
N TRP A 444 1.40 28.85 -30.04
CA TRP A 444 0.08 28.43 -29.56
C TRP A 444 -0.76 29.60 -29.04
N LEU A 445 -0.19 30.46 -28.20
CA LEU A 445 -0.90 31.63 -27.67
C LEU A 445 -1.23 32.66 -28.76
N GLU A 446 -0.34 32.82 -29.74
CA GLU A 446 -0.61 33.68 -30.89
C GLU A 446 -1.72 33.11 -31.77
N ASP A 447 -1.69 31.81 -32.06
CA ASP A 447 -2.71 31.15 -32.85
C ASP A 447 -4.08 31.17 -32.18
N LEU A 448 -4.14 30.99 -30.85
CA LEU A 448 -5.39 31.15 -30.08
C LEU A 448 -6.03 32.53 -30.32
N LEU A 449 -5.25 33.59 -30.23
CA LEU A 449 -5.75 34.95 -30.49
C LEU A 449 -6.11 35.13 -31.97
N SER A 450 -5.33 34.55 -32.88
CA SER A 450 -5.62 34.56 -34.31
C SER A 450 -6.95 33.89 -34.65
N VAL A 451 -7.34 32.81 -33.97
CA VAL A 451 -8.62 32.11 -34.19
C VAL A 451 -9.78 32.68 -33.38
N GLY A 452 -9.58 33.80 -32.69
CA GLY A 452 -10.65 34.51 -31.95
C GLY A 452 -10.89 34.02 -30.53
N TYR A 453 -9.96 33.27 -29.94
CA TYR A 453 -10.06 32.84 -28.54
C TYR A 453 -9.98 34.03 -27.58
N ILE A 454 -10.87 34.07 -26.59
CA ILE A 454 -10.91 35.15 -25.59
C ILE A 454 -10.15 34.70 -24.34
N GLN A 455 -9.11 35.46 -23.99
CA GLN A 455 -8.32 35.22 -22.80
C GLN A 455 -9.18 35.31 -21.51
N PRO A 456 -9.13 34.32 -20.60
CA PRO A 456 -9.85 34.38 -19.34
C PRO A 456 -9.28 35.43 -18.39
N LYS A 457 -10.14 35.98 -17.53
CA LYS A 457 -9.75 36.95 -16.49
C LYS A 457 -9.05 36.23 -15.34
N LEU A 458 -7.98 36.84 -14.83
CA LEU A 458 -7.34 36.39 -13.60
C LEU A 458 -8.31 36.58 -12.43
N LYS A 459 -8.38 35.61 -11.52
CA LYS A 459 -9.03 35.80 -10.22
C LYS A 459 -7.96 36.18 -9.20
N ALA A 460 -8.27 37.17 -8.37
CA ALA A 460 -7.46 37.49 -7.19
C ALA A 460 -7.63 36.33 -6.18
N ILE A 461 -6.75 35.34 -6.26
CA ILE A 461 -6.73 34.19 -5.37
C ILE A 461 -5.39 34.22 -4.65
N GLU A 462 -5.44 34.27 -3.32
CA GLU A 462 -4.27 34.05 -2.48
C GLU A 462 -3.93 32.56 -2.50
N LEU A 463 -2.97 32.15 -3.34
CA LEU A 463 -2.50 30.76 -3.49
C LEU A 463 -2.04 30.14 -2.16
N ASP A 464 -1.59 30.98 -1.22
CA ASP A 464 -0.96 30.59 0.04
C ASP A 464 -1.89 30.66 1.26
N ARG A 465 -3.11 31.21 1.13
CA ARG A 465 -4.07 31.12 2.22
C ARG A 465 -4.69 29.72 2.22
N PRO A 466 -4.59 28.96 3.33
CA PRO A 466 -5.47 27.81 3.50
C PRO A 466 -6.90 28.36 3.42
N ARG A 467 -7.70 27.86 2.46
CA ARG A 467 -9.15 28.08 2.53
C ARG A 467 -9.58 27.61 3.92
N SER A 468 -10.40 28.43 4.58
CA SER A 468 -10.92 28.20 5.93
C SER A 468 -11.20 26.71 6.11
N ALA A 469 -10.65 26.11 7.18
CA ALA A 469 -10.91 24.71 7.48
C ALA A 469 -12.41 24.46 7.36
N ALA A 470 -12.80 23.53 6.48
CA ALA A 470 -14.20 23.21 6.24
C ALA A 470 -14.90 23.01 7.58
N ASN A 471 -16.05 23.67 7.77
CA ASN A 471 -16.84 23.47 8.98
C ASN A 471 -17.12 21.97 9.11
N HIS A 472 -17.22 21.44 10.33
CA HIS A 472 -17.57 20.04 10.53
C HIS A 472 -18.84 19.62 9.77
N ALA A 473 -19.73 20.56 9.47
CA ALA A 473 -20.95 20.37 8.68
C ALA A 473 -20.72 20.08 7.18
N ASP A 474 -19.59 20.48 6.60
CA ASP A 474 -19.28 20.26 5.17
C ASP A 474 -18.48 18.98 4.93
N ARG A 475 -18.25 18.17 5.97
CA ARG A 475 -17.52 16.90 5.88
C ARG A 475 -18.47 15.79 5.43
N ARG A 476 -18.06 15.05 4.39
CA ARG A 476 -18.81 13.91 3.87
C ARG A 476 -17.91 12.69 3.76
N GLU A 477 -18.32 11.61 4.40
CA GLU A 477 -17.68 10.31 4.22
C GLU A 477 -18.21 9.65 2.94
N PHE A 478 -17.30 9.06 2.17
CA PHE A 478 -17.65 8.28 0.99
C PHE A 478 -16.68 7.10 0.88
N PHE A 479 -17.25 5.91 0.77
CA PHE A 479 -16.51 4.67 0.59
C PHE A 479 -16.87 4.09 -0.77
N PRO A 480 -15.92 4.00 -1.71
CA PRO A 480 -16.22 3.44 -3.03
C PRO A 480 -16.50 1.94 -2.94
N GLN A 481 -17.30 1.45 -3.90
CA GLN A 481 -17.52 0.03 -4.09
C GLN A 481 -16.18 -0.69 -4.24
N LYS A 482 -16.01 -1.77 -3.48
CA LYS A 482 -14.80 -2.61 -3.57
C LYS A 482 -14.87 -3.43 -4.86
N LEU A 483 -13.96 -3.15 -5.79
CA LEU A 483 -13.81 -3.87 -7.05
C LEU A 483 -12.57 -4.78 -7.01
N PRO A 484 -12.56 -5.88 -7.79
CA PRO A 484 -11.42 -6.78 -7.85
C PRO A 484 -10.17 -6.00 -8.29
N SER A 485 -9.09 -6.23 -7.57
CA SER A 485 -7.83 -5.52 -7.76
C SER A 485 -6.91 -6.30 -8.69
N VAL A 486 -6.19 -5.60 -9.56
CA VAL A 486 -5.21 -6.24 -10.44
C VAL A 486 -3.87 -6.27 -9.72
N HIS A 487 -3.47 -7.44 -9.20
CA HIS A 487 -2.14 -7.66 -8.64
C HIS A 487 -1.42 -8.81 -9.36
N LEU A 488 -0.21 -8.53 -9.88
CA LEU A 488 0.91 -9.45 -10.17
C LEU A 488 0.63 -10.89 -9.76
N GLY A 489 0.40 -11.83 -10.70
CA GLY A 489 0.74 -13.28 -10.61
C GLY A 489 0.30 -14.08 -9.38
N VAL A 490 -0.32 -13.43 -8.42
CA VAL A 490 -0.87 -13.94 -7.19
C VAL A 490 -2.33 -13.95 -7.55
N LYS A 491 -2.84 -15.13 -7.94
CA LYS A 491 -4.26 -15.41 -7.70
C LYS A 491 -4.52 -14.84 -6.32
N GLU A 492 -5.42 -13.85 -6.21
CA GLU A 492 -5.94 -13.49 -4.90
C GLU A 492 -6.46 -14.80 -4.32
N SER A 493 -5.63 -15.47 -3.52
CA SER A 493 -6.12 -16.41 -2.53
C SER A 493 -6.80 -15.49 -1.55
N GLU A 494 -8.02 -15.11 -1.90
CA GLU A 494 -9.01 -14.54 -1.02
C GLU A 494 -8.47 -13.35 -0.20
N THR A 495 -8.14 -12.23 -0.86
CA THR A 495 -7.86 -10.96 -0.17
C THR A 495 -9.16 -10.18 0.12
N VAL A 496 -10.11 -10.86 0.78
CA VAL A 496 -10.08 -10.80 2.24
C VAL A 496 -9.68 -9.42 2.81
N ASN A 497 -10.55 -8.42 3.09
CA ASN A 497 -10.18 -7.13 3.74
C ASN A 497 -9.04 -7.31 4.76
N TYR A 498 -8.10 -6.38 5.00
CA TYR A 498 -7.03 -6.57 6.02
C TYR A 498 -7.52 -7.22 7.33
N GLU A 499 -8.73 -6.84 7.76
CA GLU A 499 -9.47 -7.42 8.88
C GLU A 499 -9.97 -8.86 8.64
N ILE A 500 -10.60 -9.16 7.49
CA ILE A 500 -11.03 -10.52 7.14
C ILE A 500 -9.83 -11.41 6.75
N GLY A 501 -8.75 -10.86 6.20
CA GLY A 501 -7.47 -11.52 6.00
C GLY A 501 -6.80 -11.86 7.33
N SER A 502 -6.91 -10.97 8.33
CA SER A 502 -6.51 -11.27 9.71
C SER A 502 -7.38 -12.38 10.30
N LEU A 503 -8.71 -12.33 10.09
CA LEU A 503 -9.64 -13.38 10.51
C LEU A 503 -9.31 -14.74 9.86
N VAL A 504 -9.06 -14.78 8.55
CA VAL A 504 -8.63 -15.98 7.81
C VAL A 504 -7.29 -16.47 8.34
N ARG A 505 -6.34 -15.58 8.63
CA ARG A 505 -5.04 -15.92 9.20
C ARG A 505 -5.16 -16.53 10.60
N TRP A 506 -5.99 -15.96 11.47
CA TRP A 506 -6.26 -16.49 12.81
C TRP A 506 -6.97 -17.85 12.72
N LYS A 507 -7.99 -17.97 11.87
CA LYS A 507 -8.72 -19.23 11.65
C LYS A 507 -7.83 -20.32 11.05
N LYS A 508 -6.90 -19.97 10.16
CA LYS A 508 -5.89 -20.92 9.65
C LYS A 508 -4.93 -21.37 10.76
N ASN A 509 -4.58 -20.48 11.69
CA ASN A 509 -3.62 -20.78 12.76
C ASN A 509 -4.21 -21.55 13.95
N PHE A 510 -5.48 -21.30 14.28
CA PHE A 510 -6.17 -21.83 15.46
C PHE A 510 -7.37 -22.74 15.14
N GLY A 511 -7.79 -22.83 13.87
CA GLY A 511 -8.97 -23.60 13.48
C GLY A 511 -8.90 -25.08 13.85
N ASN A 512 -7.70 -25.69 13.87
CA ASN A 512 -7.48 -27.07 14.29
C ASN A 512 -7.18 -27.24 15.79
N VAL A 513 -7.14 -26.15 16.56
CA VAL A 513 -7.05 -26.19 18.03
C VAL A 513 -8.46 -26.28 18.60
N VAL A 514 -8.65 -27.16 19.58
CA VAL A 514 -9.92 -27.27 20.30
C VAL A 514 -9.90 -26.33 21.50
N LEU A 515 -10.80 -25.35 21.54
CA LEU A 515 -10.99 -24.49 22.71
C LEU A 515 -11.96 -25.16 23.69
N ILE A 516 -11.54 -25.33 24.93
CA ILE A 516 -12.33 -25.88 26.03
C ILE A 516 -12.55 -24.76 27.05
N MET A 517 -13.79 -24.33 27.22
CA MET A 517 -14.14 -23.22 28.08
C MET A 517 -14.95 -23.68 29.29
N TYR A 518 -14.54 -23.29 30.51
CA TYR A 518 -15.28 -23.58 31.74
C TYR A 518 -16.07 -22.35 32.21
N VAL A 519 -17.39 -22.43 32.27
CA VAL A 519 -18.28 -21.30 32.62
C VAL A 519 -18.89 -21.51 34.01
N ASP A 520 -18.58 -20.61 34.94
CA ASP A 520 -18.95 -20.69 36.37
C ASP A 520 -20.28 -19.98 36.73
N GLY A 521 -21.04 -19.51 35.73
CA GLY A 521 -22.26 -18.70 35.88
C GLY A 521 -23.49 -19.23 35.10
N PRO A 522 -24.55 -18.42 34.93
CA PRO A 522 -25.77 -18.83 34.22
C PRO A 522 -25.46 -19.13 32.75
N VAL A 523 -25.51 -20.41 32.41
CA VAL A 523 -25.15 -20.96 31.10
C VAL A 523 -26.12 -20.50 30.00
N GLU A 524 -27.40 -20.34 30.36
CA GLU A 524 -28.53 -20.04 29.47
C GLU A 524 -28.34 -18.76 28.64
N GLY A 525 -27.61 -17.76 29.15
CA GLY A 525 -27.38 -16.49 28.47
C GLY A 525 -25.95 -16.22 27.99
N THR A 526 -24.97 -17.05 28.38
CA THR A 526 -23.53 -16.79 28.15
C THR A 526 -22.87 -17.80 27.21
N ALA A 527 -23.31 -19.06 27.19
CA ALA A 527 -22.67 -20.11 26.40
C ALA A 527 -22.71 -19.83 24.89
N LEU A 528 -23.85 -19.37 24.36
CA LEU A 528 -23.98 -19.00 22.95
C LEU A 528 -23.08 -17.80 22.59
N LYS A 529 -22.96 -16.82 23.48
CA LYS A 529 -22.13 -15.63 23.27
C LYS A 529 -20.64 -15.99 23.19
N TRP A 530 -20.18 -16.88 24.06
CA TRP A 530 -18.81 -17.40 23.99
C TRP A 530 -18.52 -18.18 22.71
N ARG A 531 -19.49 -18.98 22.23
CA ARG A 531 -19.38 -19.63 20.92
C ARG A 531 -19.40 -18.64 19.76
N LEU A 532 -20.21 -17.58 19.83
CA LEU A 532 -20.24 -16.52 18.82
C LEU A 532 -18.91 -15.77 18.75
N LEU A 533 -18.29 -15.46 19.90
CA LEU A 533 -16.99 -14.79 19.95
C LEU A 533 -15.87 -15.71 19.44
N TYR A 534 -15.64 -16.83 20.11
CA TYR A 534 -14.47 -17.66 19.84
C TYR A 534 -14.65 -18.64 18.67
N GLY A 535 -15.89 -19.01 18.33
CA GLY A 535 -16.20 -19.87 17.18
C GLY A 535 -15.88 -19.23 15.82
N ARG A 536 -15.64 -17.92 15.79
CA ARG A 536 -15.08 -17.23 14.61
C ARG A 536 -13.66 -17.69 14.28
N ILE A 537 -12.90 -18.09 15.29
CA ILE A 537 -11.47 -18.40 15.22
C ILE A 537 -11.23 -19.91 15.36
N PHE A 538 -11.79 -20.51 16.40
CA PHE A 538 -11.66 -21.94 16.69
C PHE A 538 -12.82 -22.68 16.03
N LYS A 539 -12.52 -23.69 15.19
CA LYS A 539 -13.57 -24.49 14.54
C LYS A 539 -14.41 -25.27 15.56
N THR A 540 -13.80 -25.60 16.71
CA THR A 540 -14.41 -26.38 17.78
C THR A 540 -14.27 -25.62 19.11
N VAL A 541 -15.41 -25.29 19.72
CA VAL A 541 -15.50 -24.71 21.07
C VAL A 541 -16.38 -25.60 21.95
N VAL A 542 -15.76 -26.27 22.92
CA VAL A 542 -16.42 -27.14 23.92
C VAL A 542 -16.64 -26.32 25.19
N ILE A 543 -17.85 -26.36 25.75
CA ILE A 543 -18.20 -25.62 26.96
C ILE A 543 -18.52 -26.60 28.08
N LEU A 544 -17.85 -26.43 29.22
CA LEU A 544 -18.06 -27.15 30.47
C LEU A 544 -18.68 -26.22 31.51
N SER A 545 -19.54 -26.75 32.37
CA SER A 545 -20.11 -25.99 33.50
C SER A 545 -20.50 -26.92 34.66
N GLY A 546 -20.78 -26.35 35.84
CA GLY A 546 -21.26 -27.11 37.00
C GLY A 546 -22.64 -27.77 36.80
N LYS A 547 -23.41 -27.31 35.80
CA LYS A 547 -24.71 -27.89 35.40
C LYS A 547 -24.70 -28.22 33.91
N ALA A 548 -25.19 -29.42 33.55
CA ALA A 548 -25.40 -29.79 32.15
C ALA A 548 -26.56 -29.00 31.56
N ASN A 549 -26.45 -28.66 30.27
CA ASN A 549 -27.57 -28.15 29.48
C ASN A 549 -27.48 -28.77 28.08
N ALA A 550 -28.40 -29.70 27.79
CA ALA A 550 -28.39 -30.46 26.53
C ALA A 550 -28.72 -29.57 25.32
N ASP A 551 -29.66 -28.63 25.46
CA ASP A 551 -30.08 -27.72 24.40
C ASP A 551 -28.94 -26.79 23.95
N LEU A 552 -28.04 -26.47 24.88
CA LEU A 552 -26.87 -25.64 24.63
C LEU A 552 -25.59 -26.48 24.45
N SER A 553 -25.66 -27.80 24.34
CA SER A 553 -24.48 -28.69 24.23
C SER A 553 -23.39 -28.40 25.28
N VAL A 554 -23.78 -28.21 26.54
CA VAL A 554 -22.88 -27.94 27.67
C VAL A 554 -22.76 -29.19 28.55
N GLU A 555 -21.52 -29.69 28.69
CA GLU A 555 -21.25 -30.86 29.53
C GLU A 555 -21.02 -30.47 31.00
N GLN A 556 -21.49 -31.32 31.90
CA GLN A 556 -21.30 -31.11 33.34
C GLN A 556 -19.90 -31.52 33.77
N ALA A 557 -19.18 -30.61 34.44
CA ALA A 557 -17.94 -30.89 35.13
C ALA A 557 -17.87 -30.09 36.45
N PRO A 558 -17.47 -30.69 37.58
CA PRO A 558 -17.21 -29.96 38.81
C PRO A 558 -15.93 -29.12 38.67
N LYS A 559 -16.00 -27.84 39.04
CA LYS A 559 -14.88 -26.86 38.95
C LYS A 559 -13.58 -27.39 39.54
N ASP A 560 -13.68 -28.02 40.70
CA ASP A 560 -12.53 -28.48 41.48
C ASP A 560 -11.79 -29.63 40.80
N GLN A 561 -12.40 -30.33 39.85
CA GLN A 561 -11.84 -31.51 39.18
C GLN A 561 -12.06 -31.51 37.66
N VAL A 562 -12.17 -30.33 37.03
CA VAL A 562 -12.41 -30.21 35.58
C VAL A 562 -11.39 -30.97 34.74
N TYR A 563 -10.14 -31.06 35.22
CA TYR A 563 -9.06 -31.78 34.53
C TYR A 563 -9.39 -33.27 34.26
N LYS A 564 -10.26 -33.89 35.07
CA LYS A 564 -10.71 -35.28 34.88
C LYS A 564 -11.57 -35.49 33.63
N TYR A 565 -12.19 -34.42 33.14
CA TYR A 565 -13.10 -34.46 31.98
C TYR A 565 -12.37 -34.18 30.66
N LEU A 566 -11.15 -33.62 30.72
CA LEU A 566 -10.35 -33.30 29.54
C LEU A 566 -9.95 -34.55 28.71
N PRO A 567 -9.55 -35.69 29.30
CA PRO A 567 -9.25 -36.91 28.54
C PRO A 567 -10.37 -37.36 27.59
N LYS A 568 -11.63 -37.27 28.04
CA LYS A 568 -12.80 -37.61 27.21
C LYS A 568 -12.88 -36.70 25.97
N ILE A 569 -12.61 -35.41 26.15
CA ILE A 569 -12.57 -34.43 25.06
C ILE A 569 -11.39 -34.72 24.13
N PHE A 570 -10.22 -35.02 24.69
CA PHE A 570 -9.01 -35.30 23.90
C PHE A 570 -9.18 -36.49 22.95
N ASN A 571 -9.87 -37.54 23.41
CA ASN A 571 -10.20 -38.73 22.63
C ASN A 571 -11.26 -38.46 21.56
N SER A 572 -12.15 -37.49 21.78
CA SER A 572 -13.20 -37.12 20.83
C SER A 572 -12.66 -36.31 19.64
N PHE A 573 -11.49 -35.68 19.77
CA PHE A 573 -10.88 -34.84 18.73
C PHE A 573 -9.47 -35.32 18.40
N THR A 574 -9.36 -36.47 17.73
CA THR A 574 -8.05 -37.09 17.44
C THR A 574 -7.21 -36.33 16.41
N SER A 575 -7.84 -35.54 15.55
CA SER A 575 -7.20 -34.79 14.47
C SER A 575 -6.82 -33.35 14.84
N SER A 576 -6.91 -32.96 16.12
CA SER A 576 -6.59 -31.60 16.57
C SER A 576 -5.09 -31.37 16.78
N ASP A 577 -4.62 -30.15 16.54
CA ASP A 577 -3.22 -29.74 16.79
C ASP A 577 -2.89 -29.68 18.30
N GLY A 578 -3.91 -29.41 19.12
CA GLY A 578 -3.81 -29.32 20.58
C GLY A 578 -5.09 -28.79 21.21
N PHE A 579 -5.05 -28.58 22.52
CA PHE A 579 -6.20 -28.23 23.34
C PHE A 579 -5.90 -26.99 24.18
N LEU A 580 -6.70 -25.93 24.02
CA LEU A 580 -6.60 -24.70 24.79
C LEU A 580 -7.73 -24.66 25.82
N PHE A 581 -7.39 -24.61 27.10
CA PHE A 581 -8.35 -24.44 28.19
C PHE A 581 -8.48 -22.96 28.56
N LEU A 582 -9.69 -22.51 28.84
CA LEU A 582 -10.00 -21.13 29.23
C LEU A 582 -11.10 -21.08 30.30
N GLN A 583 -10.88 -20.35 31.40
CA GLN A 583 -11.92 -20.06 32.38
C GLN A 583 -12.82 -18.91 31.91
N GLY A 584 -14.11 -18.98 32.24
CA GLY A 584 -15.14 -18.03 31.79
C GLY A 584 -14.99 -16.60 32.32
N ASP A 585 -14.16 -16.39 33.32
CA ASP A 585 -13.77 -15.08 33.84
C ASP A 585 -12.44 -14.56 33.26
N THR A 586 -11.96 -15.15 32.16
CA THR A 586 -10.69 -14.78 31.51
C THR A 586 -10.90 -14.50 30.02
N ILE A 587 -10.47 -13.32 29.57
CA ILE A 587 -10.57 -12.94 28.15
C ILE A 587 -9.28 -13.32 27.43
N LEU A 588 -9.42 -14.06 26.34
CA LEU A 588 -8.34 -14.42 25.44
C LEU A 588 -8.29 -13.48 24.23
N ASN A 589 -7.21 -12.72 24.09
CA ASN A 589 -6.94 -11.89 22.92
C ASN A 589 -6.15 -12.72 21.89
N TYR A 590 -6.85 -13.55 21.12
CA TYR A 590 -6.25 -14.56 20.23
C TYR A 590 -5.26 -13.99 19.21
N TRP A 591 -5.38 -12.72 18.80
CA TRP A 591 -4.46 -12.06 17.87
C TRP A 591 -3.02 -11.94 18.43
N ASN A 592 -2.86 -11.86 19.75
CA ASN A 592 -1.56 -11.80 20.42
C ASN A 592 -0.89 -13.18 20.58
N LEU A 593 -1.60 -14.26 20.26
CA LEU A 593 -1.10 -15.63 20.35
C LEU A 593 -0.51 -16.15 19.03
N MET A 594 -0.49 -15.32 17.98
CA MET A 594 -0.05 -15.73 16.64
C MET A 594 1.42 -16.14 16.57
N GLN A 595 2.26 -15.66 17.50
CA GLN A 595 3.68 -16.00 17.60
C GLN A 595 3.96 -17.14 18.58
N ALA A 596 2.93 -17.68 19.23
CA ALA A 596 3.08 -18.74 20.23
C ALA A 596 3.51 -20.06 19.57
N ASP A 597 4.47 -20.72 20.18
CA ASP A 597 4.95 -22.02 19.72
C ASP A 597 3.97 -23.13 20.16
N LYS A 598 3.10 -23.55 19.23
CA LYS A 598 2.09 -24.60 19.46
C LYS A 598 2.69 -26.00 19.72
N SER A 599 4.00 -26.17 19.64
CA SER A 599 4.67 -27.42 20.05
C SER A 599 4.98 -27.47 21.54
N LYS A 600 4.88 -26.34 22.26
CA LYS A 600 5.21 -26.20 23.68
C LYS A 600 3.98 -26.08 24.55
N LEU A 601 4.11 -26.44 25.83
CA LEU A 601 3.11 -26.20 26.86
C LEU A 601 2.98 -24.71 27.15
N TRP A 602 1.75 -24.20 27.25
CA TRP A 602 1.49 -22.81 27.66
C TRP A 602 0.76 -22.79 28.99
N ILE A 603 1.27 -22.04 29.95
CA ILE A 603 0.62 -21.82 31.25
C ILE A 603 1.13 -20.51 31.85
N THR A 604 0.43 -19.97 32.85
CA THR A 604 0.72 -18.68 33.50
C THR A 604 1.88 -18.75 34.52
N ASN A 605 2.86 -19.64 34.34
CA ASN A 605 3.95 -19.87 35.31
C ASN A 605 4.84 -18.64 35.59
N LYS A 606 4.84 -17.64 34.70
CA LYS A 606 5.57 -16.37 34.87
C LYS A 606 4.70 -15.22 35.41
N VAL A 607 3.43 -15.46 35.68
CA VAL A 607 2.50 -14.48 36.26
C VAL A 607 2.42 -14.73 37.76
N SER A 608 3.16 -13.94 38.55
CA SER A 608 3.34 -14.19 39.99
C SER A 608 2.05 -14.17 40.81
N GLN A 609 0.99 -13.52 40.29
CA GLN A 609 -0.32 -13.47 40.94
C GLN A 609 -1.20 -14.71 40.66
N SER A 610 -0.95 -15.42 39.55
CA SER A 610 -1.67 -16.66 39.17
C SER A 610 -0.91 -17.89 39.65
N TRP A 611 0.42 -17.90 39.48
CA TRP A 611 1.31 -18.99 39.88
C TRP A 611 2.07 -18.66 41.15
N THR A 612 1.68 -19.28 42.26
CA THR A 612 2.26 -19.03 43.58
C THR A 612 2.84 -20.31 44.19
N THR A 613 3.89 -20.13 44.99
CA THR A 613 4.52 -21.23 45.74
C THR A 613 4.21 -21.03 47.22
N LEU A 614 3.36 -21.90 47.77
CA LEU A 614 2.94 -21.85 49.17
C LEU A 614 3.87 -22.68 50.05
N SER A 615 4.19 -22.15 51.23
CA SER A 615 4.89 -22.90 52.28
C SER A 615 3.92 -23.83 53.00
N ILE A 616 4.35 -25.07 53.25
CA ILE A 616 3.54 -26.11 53.90
C ILE A 616 3.30 -25.80 55.39
N ASN A 617 4.06 -24.87 55.99
CA ASN A 617 4.10 -24.64 57.45
C ASN A 617 3.42 -23.33 57.95
N GLY A 618 2.66 -22.58 57.14
CA GLY A 618 2.04 -21.29 57.52
C GLY A 618 0.53 -21.34 57.81
N ASP A 619 -0.02 -20.33 58.50
CA ASP A 619 -1.36 -20.27 59.17
C ASP A 619 -2.62 -20.68 58.37
N ASN A 620 -2.56 -20.84 57.04
CA ASN A 620 -3.62 -21.49 56.20
C ASN A 620 -3.30 -22.98 55.94
N SER A 621 -2.79 -23.70 56.95
CA SER A 621 -1.97 -24.91 56.79
C SER A 621 -2.71 -26.19 56.41
N GLU A 622 -3.98 -26.37 56.80
CA GLU A 622 -4.60 -27.70 56.77
C GLU A 622 -4.94 -28.18 55.35
N TRP A 623 -5.57 -27.32 54.52
CA TRP A 623 -5.90 -27.66 53.13
C TRP A 623 -4.64 -27.83 52.28
N ASN A 624 -3.68 -26.91 52.41
CA ASN A 624 -2.40 -26.96 51.69
C ASN A 624 -1.60 -28.21 52.06
N SER A 625 -1.57 -28.60 53.34
CA SER A 625 -0.88 -29.81 53.78
C SER A 625 -1.54 -31.07 53.23
N LYS A 626 -2.88 -31.14 53.25
CA LYS A 626 -3.63 -32.26 52.64
C LYS A 626 -3.34 -32.40 51.15
N GLN A 627 -3.38 -31.30 50.39
CA GLN A 627 -3.09 -31.31 48.95
C GLN A 627 -1.63 -31.68 48.68
N ALA A 628 -0.67 -31.14 49.45
CA ALA A 628 0.75 -31.44 49.32
C ALA A 628 1.06 -32.92 49.59
N ASP A 629 0.41 -33.54 50.58
CA ASP A 629 0.59 -34.97 50.87
C ASP A 629 -0.01 -35.86 49.78
N MET A 630 -1.14 -35.46 49.17
CA MET A 630 -1.67 -36.14 47.99
C MET A 630 -0.72 -36.04 46.80
N VAL A 631 -0.18 -34.84 46.52
CA VAL A 631 0.81 -34.62 45.44
C VAL A 631 2.05 -35.50 45.65
N LYS A 632 2.60 -35.58 46.87
CA LYS A 632 3.75 -36.46 47.17
C LYS A 632 3.46 -37.93 46.84
N LYS A 633 2.26 -38.42 47.19
CA LYS A 633 1.83 -39.80 46.88
C LYS A 633 1.75 -40.02 45.37
N VAL A 634 1.11 -39.11 44.64
CA VAL A 634 0.99 -39.20 43.17
C VAL A 634 2.37 -39.16 42.52
N VAL A 635 3.23 -38.20 42.89
CA VAL A 635 4.58 -38.06 42.33
C VAL A 635 5.41 -39.32 42.56
N SER A 636 5.29 -39.97 43.73
CA SER A 636 6.00 -41.24 43.99
C SER A 636 5.57 -42.41 43.10
N SER A 637 4.35 -42.33 42.53
CA SER A 637 3.78 -43.35 41.63
C SER A 637 3.97 -43.04 40.14
N MET A 638 4.47 -41.85 39.78
CA MET A 638 4.68 -41.47 38.37
C MET A 638 5.82 -42.29 37.73
N PRO A 639 5.81 -42.49 36.39
CA PRO A 639 6.98 -42.96 35.65
C PRO A 639 8.24 -42.12 35.92
N VAL A 640 9.42 -42.75 35.85
CA VAL A 640 10.71 -42.12 36.23
C VAL A 640 10.96 -40.81 35.47
N HIS A 641 10.65 -40.74 34.18
CA HIS A 641 10.87 -39.53 33.38
C HIS A 641 10.01 -38.34 33.85
N LEU A 642 8.75 -38.57 34.22
CA LEU A 642 7.86 -37.54 34.78
C LEU A 642 8.28 -37.13 36.20
N GLN A 643 8.77 -38.07 37.01
CA GLN A 643 9.30 -37.78 38.34
C GLN A 643 10.53 -36.87 38.30
N VAL A 644 11.45 -37.12 37.36
CA VAL A 644 12.67 -36.31 37.20
C VAL A 644 12.30 -34.89 36.82
N SER A 645 11.47 -34.71 35.78
CA SER A 645 10.97 -33.40 35.36
C SER A 645 10.28 -32.64 36.50
N TYR A 646 9.40 -33.32 37.25
CA TYR A 646 8.71 -32.70 38.38
C TYR A 646 9.69 -32.22 39.46
N LYS A 647 10.67 -33.06 39.83
CA LYS A 647 11.68 -32.72 40.83
C LYS A 647 12.56 -31.54 40.41
N GLU A 648 12.94 -31.46 39.13
CA GLU A 648 13.71 -30.34 38.59
C GLU A 648 12.96 -29.01 38.65
N ASN A 649 11.62 -29.05 38.49
CA ASN A 649 10.78 -27.86 38.50
C ASN A 649 10.31 -27.45 39.92
N SER A 650 10.26 -28.39 40.87
CA SER A 650 9.71 -28.18 42.21
C SER A 650 10.77 -27.72 43.22
N LYS A 651 10.39 -26.85 44.16
CA LYS A 651 11.22 -26.50 45.32
C LYS A 651 10.86 -27.39 46.51
N GLU A 652 11.87 -27.89 47.23
CA GLU A 652 11.65 -28.73 48.41
C GLU A 652 10.71 -28.07 49.43
N LYS A 653 9.77 -28.84 49.98
CA LYS A 653 8.81 -28.42 51.03
C LYS A 653 7.86 -27.27 50.64
N SER A 654 7.53 -27.15 49.35
CA SER A 654 6.56 -26.16 48.87
C SER A 654 5.47 -26.78 48.00
N LEU A 655 4.28 -26.18 48.01
CA LEU A 655 3.16 -26.54 47.14
C LEU A 655 2.99 -25.45 46.08
N THR A 656 3.06 -25.83 44.82
CA THR A 656 2.76 -24.92 43.72
C THR A 656 1.26 -24.88 43.47
N VAL A 657 0.68 -23.69 43.49
CA VAL A 657 -0.72 -23.45 43.19
C VAL A 657 -0.82 -22.49 42.00
N CYS A 658 -1.60 -22.88 41.01
CA CYS A 658 -1.92 -22.08 39.84
C CYS A 658 -3.43 -22.08 39.66
N SER A 659 -4.05 -20.91 39.65
CA SER A 659 -5.48 -20.79 39.42
C SER A 659 -5.92 -21.28 38.03
N SER A 660 -4.97 -21.46 37.10
CA SER A 660 -5.12 -22.18 35.83
C SER A 660 -6.23 -21.62 34.95
N GLU A 661 -6.24 -20.29 34.81
CA GLU A 661 -7.20 -19.53 34.00
C GLU A 661 -7.14 -19.93 32.53
N VAL A 662 -5.92 -20.11 32.03
CA VAL A 662 -5.65 -20.39 30.64
C VAL A 662 -4.40 -21.25 30.53
N PHE A 663 -4.51 -22.35 29.78
CA PHE A 663 -3.37 -23.21 29.47
C PHE A 663 -3.58 -23.95 28.15
N TYR A 664 -2.49 -24.31 27.48
CA TYR A 664 -2.52 -25.05 26.23
C TYR A 664 -1.68 -26.32 26.31
N ILE A 665 -2.24 -27.41 25.81
CA ILE A 665 -1.61 -28.74 25.73
C ILE A 665 -1.48 -29.12 24.25
N PRO A 666 -0.26 -29.14 23.69
CA PRO A 666 -0.01 -29.68 22.36
C PRO A 666 -0.42 -31.15 22.26
N ARG A 667 -0.79 -31.60 21.06
CA ARG A 667 -1.16 -33.01 20.83
C ARG A 667 -0.11 -34.01 21.32
N LEU A 668 1.18 -33.67 21.20
CA LEU A 668 2.32 -34.43 21.71
C LEU A 668 2.19 -34.81 23.20
N PHE A 669 1.71 -33.90 24.04
CA PHE A 669 1.66 -34.07 25.50
C PHE A 669 0.32 -34.63 26.00
N VAL A 670 -0.62 -34.91 25.10
CA VAL A 670 -1.95 -35.44 25.46
C VAL A 670 -1.85 -36.80 26.14
N GLY A 671 -0.95 -37.68 25.67
CA GLY A 671 -0.72 -39.00 26.28
C GLY A 671 -0.28 -38.87 27.74
N ASP A 672 0.79 -38.13 27.98
CA ASP A 672 1.33 -37.88 29.33
C ASP A 672 0.28 -37.24 30.25
N PHE A 673 -0.50 -36.28 29.73
CA PHE A 673 -1.58 -35.66 30.50
C PHE A 673 -2.64 -36.69 30.91
N VAL A 674 -3.08 -37.56 29.99
CA VAL A 674 -4.09 -38.59 30.28
C VAL A 674 -3.57 -39.59 31.32
N ASP A 675 -2.32 -40.01 31.21
CA ASP A 675 -1.68 -40.92 32.19
C ASP A 675 -1.62 -40.27 33.59
N LEU A 676 -1.23 -39.00 33.65
CA LEU A 676 -1.19 -38.23 34.88
C LEU A 676 -2.57 -38.04 35.51
N VAL A 677 -3.62 -37.81 34.71
CA VAL A 677 -5.00 -37.76 35.20
C VAL A 677 -5.40 -39.11 35.80
N GLY A 678 -5.03 -40.22 35.16
CA GLY A 678 -5.28 -41.58 35.67
C GLY A 678 -4.62 -41.85 37.03
N LEU A 679 -3.43 -41.32 37.28
CA LEU A 679 -2.74 -41.43 38.57
C LEU A 679 -3.39 -40.58 39.68
N VAL A 680 -4.02 -39.46 39.29
CA VAL A 680 -4.71 -38.56 40.22
C VAL A 680 -6.15 -39.00 40.50
N ASP A 681 -6.73 -39.88 39.70
CA ASP A 681 -8.18 -40.12 39.74
C ASP A 681 -8.69 -40.57 41.13
N ASN A 682 -7.88 -41.33 41.86
CA ASN A 682 -8.17 -41.80 43.23
C ASN A 682 -7.93 -40.74 44.32
N PHE A 683 -7.41 -39.58 43.98
CA PHE A 683 -7.09 -38.49 44.91
C PHE A 683 -7.97 -37.27 44.64
N GLY A 684 -8.47 -36.64 45.70
CA GLY A 684 -9.25 -35.40 45.65
C GLY A 684 -8.37 -34.16 45.44
N ILE A 685 -7.44 -34.20 44.48
CA ILE A 685 -6.55 -33.06 44.20
C ILE A 685 -7.36 -31.98 43.49
N HIS A 686 -7.25 -30.75 43.99
CA HIS A 686 -7.96 -29.63 43.40
C HIS A 686 -7.33 -29.22 42.06
N HIS A 687 -8.14 -28.75 41.11
CA HIS A 687 -7.71 -28.34 39.77
C HIS A 687 -6.51 -27.38 39.79
N THR A 688 -6.51 -26.43 40.73
CA THR A 688 -5.44 -25.44 40.89
C THR A 688 -4.11 -26.01 41.39
N VAL A 689 -4.09 -27.27 41.82
CA VAL A 689 -2.90 -28.02 42.24
C VAL A 689 -2.56 -29.10 41.22
N ALA A 690 -3.57 -29.79 40.68
CA ALA A 690 -3.39 -30.87 39.71
C ALA A 690 -2.77 -30.38 38.40
N VAL A 691 -3.30 -29.31 37.80
CA VAL A 691 -2.79 -28.78 36.52
C VAL A 691 -1.34 -28.32 36.59
N PRO A 692 -0.91 -27.47 37.55
CA PRO A 692 0.51 -27.09 37.63
C PRO A 692 1.41 -28.30 37.91
N MET A 693 0.95 -29.27 38.71
CA MET A 693 1.69 -30.52 38.92
C MET A 693 1.88 -31.28 37.60
N PHE A 694 0.83 -31.39 36.77
CA PHE A 694 0.93 -32.05 35.46
C PHE A 694 1.92 -31.35 34.54
N PHE A 695 1.85 -30.03 34.44
CA PHE A 695 2.76 -29.26 33.60
C PHE A 695 4.21 -29.42 34.04
N MET A 696 4.48 -29.34 35.35
CA MET A 696 5.81 -29.55 35.91
C MET A 696 6.33 -30.98 35.71
N ALA A 697 5.45 -31.98 35.59
CA ALA A 697 5.82 -33.36 35.33
C ALA A 697 6.07 -33.64 33.83
N MET A 698 5.28 -33.02 32.93
CA MET A 698 5.36 -33.24 31.48
C MET A 698 6.62 -32.64 30.84
N ASP A 699 7.05 -31.44 31.25
CA ASP A 699 8.30 -30.85 30.72
C ASP A 699 8.92 -29.82 31.69
N SER A 700 10.14 -29.38 31.39
CA SER A 700 10.82 -28.32 32.13
C SER A 700 10.12 -26.97 31.98
N ALA A 701 9.94 -26.24 33.08
CA ALA A 701 9.32 -24.91 33.10
C ALA A 701 10.09 -23.87 32.25
N LEU A 702 11.36 -24.11 31.96
CA LEU A 702 12.19 -23.29 31.06
C LEU A 702 11.81 -23.46 29.58
N LYS A 703 11.20 -24.59 29.22
CA LYS A 703 10.77 -24.89 27.85
C LYS A 703 9.31 -24.52 27.57
N PHE A 704 8.56 -24.10 28.59
CA PHE A 704 7.21 -23.58 28.38
C PHE A 704 7.26 -22.31 27.54
N ASP A 705 6.24 -22.12 26.70
CA ASP A 705 6.14 -20.89 25.93
C ASP A 705 5.86 -19.71 26.86
N SER A 706 6.49 -18.57 26.60
CA SER A 706 6.34 -17.37 27.42
C SER A 706 5.19 -16.46 26.96
N VAL A 707 4.38 -16.89 25.99
CA VAL A 707 3.30 -16.08 25.41
C VAL A 707 2.34 -15.54 26.46
N LEU A 708 2.00 -16.31 27.51
CA LEU A 708 1.08 -15.90 28.58
C LEU A 708 1.73 -15.03 29.66
N SER A 709 3.04 -14.81 29.63
CA SER A 709 3.76 -14.07 30.69
C SER A 709 3.35 -12.59 30.81
N LYS A 710 2.81 -12.01 29.75
CA LYS A 710 2.33 -10.61 29.70
C LYS A 710 0.84 -10.47 30.05
N MET A 711 0.18 -11.55 30.47
CA MET A 711 -1.22 -11.52 30.88
C MET A 711 -1.44 -10.50 32.01
N ILE A 712 -2.52 -9.73 31.90
CA ILE A 712 -2.96 -8.86 33.00
C ILE A 712 -3.75 -9.72 33.98
N TYR A 713 -3.29 -9.78 35.22
CA TYR A 713 -3.94 -10.47 36.31
C TYR A 713 -4.20 -9.51 37.48
N LYS A 714 -5.47 -9.36 37.87
CA LYS A 714 -5.88 -8.58 39.05
C LYS A 714 -6.50 -9.51 40.10
N PRO A 715 -6.20 -9.31 41.40
CA PRO A 715 -6.91 -10.05 42.46
C PRO A 715 -8.41 -9.72 42.45
N LYS A 716 -9.27 -10.69 42.78
CA LYS A 716 -10.75 -10.54 42.75
C LYS A 716 -11.32 -9.46 43.70
N GLU A 717 -10.49 -8.84 44.55
CA GLU A 717 -10.88 -7.84 45.55
C GLU A 717 -10.84 -6.38 45.04
N THR A 718 -10.44 -6.13 43.78
CA THR A 718 -10.40 -4.76 43.23
C THR A 718 -11.78 -4.28 42.77
N THR A 719 -12.22 -3.12 43.26
CA THR A 719 -13.47 -2.42 42.87
C THR A 719 -13.45 -1.75 41.49
N ASP A 720 -12.37 -1.92 40.73
CA ASP A 720 -12.21 -1.29 39.42
C ASP A 720 -13.12 -1.94 38.38
N LYS A 721 -13.78 -1.12 37.55
CA LYS A 721 -14.51 -1.63 36.40
C LYS A 721 -13.55 -2.39 35.48
N PRO A 722 -13.91 -3.59 34.98
CA PRO A 722 -13.07 -4.37 34.07
C PRO A 722 -12.53 -3.58 32.88
N SER A 723 -13.34 -2.66 32.33
CA SER A 723 -12.98 -1.74 31.25
C SER A 723 -11.74 -0.89 31.52
N ASN A 724 -11.45 -0.58 32.79
CA ASN A 724 -10.38 0.33 33.17
C ASN A 724 -8.98 -0.32 33.11
N PHE A 725 -8.90 -1.65 33.14
CA PHE A 725 -7.64 -2.38 33.09
C PHE A 725 -7.52 -3.36 31.92
N TYR A 726 -8.56 -3.48 31.08
CA TYR A 726 -8.46 -4.23 29.84
C TYR A 726 -7.43 -3.60 28.88
N SER A 727 -6.68 -4.44 28.18
CA SER A 727 -5.78 -4.02 27.11
C SER A 727 -5.83 -5.03 25.97
N ALA A 728 -5.99 -4.54 24.74
CA ALA A 728 -5.93 -5.36 23.54
C ALA A 728 -4.48 -5.81 23.20
N GLN A 729 -3.46 -5.28 23.88
CA GLN A 729 -2.04 -5.55 23.59
C GLN A 729 -1.45 -6.73 24.36
N VAL A 730 -2.23 -7.33 25.27
CA VAL A 730 -1.81 -8.48 26.09
C VAL A 730 -2.51 -9.77 25.65
N PRO A 731 -1.91 -10.96 25.87
CA PRO A 731 -2.45 -12.25 25.43
C PRO A 731 -3.78 -12.63 26.12
N ALA A 732 -3.93 -12.25 27.39
CA ALA A 732 -5.11 -12.54 28.17
C ALA A 732 -5.31 -11.49 29.29
N VAL A 733 -6.54 -11.35 29.76
CA VAL A 733 -6.93 -10.45 30.85
C VAL A 733 -7.82 -11.19 31.84
N HIS A 734 -7.49 -11.13 33.13
CA HIS A 734 -8.27 -11.71 34.23
C HIS A 734 -8.34 -10.75 35.44
N PRO A 735 -9.49 -10.66 36.14
CA PRO A 735 -10.77 -11.28 35.83
C PRO A 735 -11.63 -10.36 34.92
N TRP A 736 -12.51 -10.95 34.11
CA TRP A 736 -13.59 -10.25 33.41
C TRP A 736 -14.85 -11.10 33.45
N THR A 737 -15.88 -10.67 34.17
CA THR A 737 -17.13 -11.43 34.30
C THR A 737 -18.18 -10.87 33.34
N VAL A 738 -18.78 -11.74 32.53
CA VAL A 738 -19.91 -11.39 31.64
C VAL A 738 -21.18 -12.03 32.21
N SER A 739 -22.08 -11.22 32.77
CA SER A 739 -23.32 -11.73 33.39
C SER A 739 -24.57 -11.47 32.55
N ASN A 740 -24.56 -10.41 31.74
CA ASN A 740 -25.71 -9.99 30.93
C ASN A 740 -25.29 -9.60 29.48
N GLU A 741 -26.21 -9.06 28.70
CA GLU A 741 -25.93 -8.60 27.33
C GLU A 741 -25.11 -7.32 27.28
N ALA A 742 -25.39 -6.35 28.15
CA ALA A 742 -24.62 -5.10 28.21
C ALA A 742 -23.14 -5.35 28.52
N ASP A 743 -22.82 -6.27 29.45
CA ASP A 743 -21.44 -6.64 29.77
C ASP A 743 -20.72 -7.28 28.57
N PHE A 744 -21.44 -8.05 27.75
CA PHE A 744 -20.89 -8.67 26.54
C PHE A 744 -20.65 -7.64 25.44
N MET A 745 -21.57 -6.70 25.27
CA MET A 745 -21.41 -5.58 24.32
C MET A 745 -20.24 -4.67 24.72
N GLU A 746 -20.08 -4.41 26.02
CA GLU A 746 -18.94 -3.67 26.55
C GLU A 746 -17.62 -4.41 26.25
N LEU A 747 -17.58 -5.73 26.45
CA LEU A 747 -16.44 -6.57 26.09
C LEU A 747 -16.13 -6.47 24.58
N MET A 748 -17.13 -6.58 23.70
CA MET A 748 -16.92 -6.51 22.26
C MET A 748 -16.34 -5.16 21.83
N ARG A 749 -16.85 -4.05 22.41
CA ARG A 749 -16.32 -2.70 22.15
C ARG A 749 -14.85 -2.54 22.55
N VAL A 750 -14.44 -3.07 23.70
CA VAL A 750 -13.04 -2.97 24.13
C VAL A 750 -12.14 -3.93 23.34
N MET A 751 -12.62 -5.12 23.00
CA MET A 751 -11.89 -6.08 22.16
C MET A 751 -11.75 -5.61 20.70
N ALA A 752 -12.65 -4.75 20.21
CA ALA A 752 -12.60 -4.19 18.87
C ALA A 752 -11.31 -3.41 18.56
N ALA A 753 -10.61 -2.92 19.60
CA ALA A 753 -9.30 -2.32 19.44
C ALA A 753 -8.23 -3.31 18.91
N GLY A 754 -8.44 -4.62 19.07
CA GLY A 754 -7.57 -5.68 18.53
C GLY A 754 -8.18 -6.47 17.37
N ASP A 755 -9.51 -6.64 17.34
CA ASP A 755 -10.25 -7.20 16.20
C ASP A 755 -11.44 -6.29 15.84
N PRO A 756 -11.26 -5.34 14.90
CA PRO A 756 -12.32 -4.39 14.53
C PRO A 756 -13.63 -5.03 14.09
N LEU A 757 -13.61 -6.26 13.55
CA LEU A 757 -14.81 -6.98 13.11
C LEU A 757 -15.68 -7.47 14.26
N LEU A 758 -15.25 -7.31 15.52
CA LEU A 758 -16.10 -7.56 16.68
C LEU A 758 -17.18 -6.48 16.84
N MET A 759 -17.01 -5.30 16.23
CA MET A 759 -18.06 -4.27 16.20
C MET A 759 -19.30 -4.72 15.43
N ASP A 760 -19.19 -5.66 14.48
CA ASP A 760 -20.35 -6.22 13.77
C ASP A 760 -21.24 -7.11 14.68
N LEU A 761 -20.73 -7.48 15.87
CA LEU A 761 -21.46 -8.23 16.89
C LEU A 761 -22.12 -7.32 17.94
N VAL A 762 -21.92 -6.00 17.84
CA VAL A 762 -22.49 -4.93 18.70
C VAL A 762 -23.58 -4.20 17.95
#